data_AF-A0A7C6CZD2-F1
#
_entry.id   AF-A0A7C6CZD2-F1
#
_cell.length_a   1.000
_cell.length_b   1.000
_cell.length_c   1.000
_cell.angle_alpha   90.00
_cell.angle_beta   90.00
_cell.angle_gamma   90.00
#
_symmetry.space_group_name_H-M   'P 1'
#
loop_
_entity.id
_entity.type
_entity.pdbx_description
1 polymer ?
#
loop_
_entity_poly.entity_id
_entity_poly.type
_entity_poly.pdbx_seq_one_letter_code
_entity_poly.pdbx_strand_id
1 'polypeptide(L)'
;MSGKPREECGVFGIYAPRQPVATLTYYGLYALQHRGQESAGIAVSDGRQIQVHKAGGLVSEVFSGDQLQALASFPGSRPVMALGHVRYSTRESFQLANIQPLVVYSGRGMLALAMNGRLANGDQLRSELAGWGTVFQSTCDGELVIHLLAQSTGESMPKAALHVMGRLQGGYGIVFMTEDYVVGMRDPHGIRPLCIGKLGEFFCLASESCALDTIGAEFVRDVAPGEVVAIGPAGLTSYRGPQAHTLAPCSFEYVYFARPDSSIDGLNVGESRAAMGRELFREHPIGADVVIPVPDSGTAAALGYAEASGIPFAEGLMKNRYVGRTFIQPTQAMREVAVKIKLNANVRFLKGKRVVMVDDSIVRGTTSSKLIELVKRAGAAEVHLLVSSPPVRHPCPYGMDTTERETLIASRLDVEEIRELVGADSLHYLSEGGLRRALGDRPVCMACFTGQCPAQEAKSLTYRESGVDIDAGNKVVELIKPLVRETARPGLVGGIGGFGGMFQLDLRKYPDPVLVSGADGVGTKLKLAFSLNKHHTIGIDAVAMCVNDILTHGAEPLFFLDYLAVGKLNPDEAAAVVQGVAQGCKEAGCALLGGETAEMPGFYRPGEYDVAGFAVGVVNRQDIIDGSSIAAGDVVIGLPSNGLHSNGYSLVRRVFAGQDLRAVVRELGEPLGETLLRPTRIYVKPILGLLGKVRVKGMAHITGGGLIENIARILPPGLGLTIQPAWDVPPIFRLIQKLGQVPDAEMYRTFNMGIGYAVVVSPEERPAAWAALTEAGESPVVLGTVEPGEGVRYK
;
A
#
# COMPACT_ATOMS: atom_id res chain seq x y z
N MET A 1 12.66 -5.58 39.19
CA MET A 1 12.45 -5.06 37.83
C MET A 1 13.70 -4.27 37.47
N SER A 2 14.39 -4.58 36.37
CA SER A 2 15.62 -3.88 35.96
C SER A 2 15.23 -2.51 35.40
N GLY A 3 15.79 -1.42 35.92
CA GLY A 3 15.53 -0.05 35.46
C GLY A 3 16.30 0.35 34.18
N LYS A 4 16.76 -0.63 33.40
CA LYS A 4 17.49 -0.45 32.14
C LYS A 4 16.57 -0.71 30.95
N PRO A 5 16.77 -0.04 29.81
CA PRO A 5 15.97 -0.24 28.60
C PRO A 5 16.20 -1.66 28.07
N ARG A 6 15.27 -2.20 27.29
CA ARG A 6 15.34 -3.53 26.64
C ARG A 6 14.93 -3.39 25.18
N GLU A 7 15.53 -4.20 24.31
CA GLU A 7 15.23 -4.20 22.86
C GLU A 7 14.23 -5.30 22.54
N GLU A 8 13.46 -5.10 21.47
CA GLU A 8 12.27 -5.88 21.14
C GLU A 8 12.57 -7.33 20.79
N CYS A 9 13.54 -7.65 19.95
CA CYS A 9 13.65 -9.03 19.46
C CYS A 9 15.04 -9.39 18.91
N GLY A 10 15.29 -10.68 18.73
CA GLY A 10 16.36 -11.22 17.89
C GLY A 10 15.80 -12.15 16.83
N VAL A 11 16.28 -12.04 15.59
CA VAL A 11 15.89 -12.89 14.46
C VAL A 11 17.06 -13.74 13.99
N PHE A 12 16.76 -14.97 13.56
CA PHE A 12 17.73 -15.88 12.95
C PHE A 12 17.07 -16.65 11.80
N GLY A 13 17.71 -16.76 10.65
CA GLY A 13 17.22 -17.58 9.53
C GLY A 13 18.35 -18.36 8.88
N ILE A 14 18.10 -19.58 8.42
CA ILE A 14 19.10 -20.42 7.78
C ILE A 14 18.49 -21.26 6.67
N TYR A 15 19.20 -21.34 5.54
CA TYR A 15 18.94 -22.33 4.50
C TYR A 15 20.18 -23.24 4.43
N ALA A 16 20.07 -24.47 4.91
CA ALA A 16 21.16 -25.42 4.94
C ALA A 16 20.67 -26.87 4.74
N PRO A 17 20.34 -27.26 3.49
CA PRO A 17 20.00 -28.65 3.17
C PRO A 17 21.02 -29.64 3.73
N ARG A 18 20.54 -30.75 4.31
CA ARG A 18 21.35 -31.80 4.95
C ARG A 18 21.94 -31.45 6.33
N GLN A 19 21.73 -30.23 6.84
CA GLN A 19 22.10 -29.85 8.20
C GLN A 19 20.90 -29.94 9.16
N PRO A 20 21.11 -30.11 10.48
CA PRO A 20 20.03 -30.12 11.46
C PRO A 20 19.54 -28.69 11.75
N VAL A 21 18.83 -28.09 10.77
CA VAL A 21 18.46 -26.66 10.79
C VAL A 21 17.66 -26.24 12.02
N ALA A 22 16.78 -27.08 12.56
CA ALA A 22 16.04 -26.78 13.79
C ALA A 22 16.97 -26.60 15.01
N THR A 23 17.96 -27.50 15.15
CA THR A 23 18.97 -27.44 16.22
C THR A 23 19.93 -26.27 16.03
N LEU A 24 20.34 -25.98 14.80
CA LEU A 24 21.19 -24.82 14.51
C LEU A 24 20.46 -23.51 14.83
N THR A 25 19.19 -23.38 14.45
CA THR A 25 18.37 -22.22 14.81
C THR A 25 18.18 -22.12 16.32
N TYR A 26 17.99 -23.23 17.04
CA TYR A 26 17.96 -23.21 18.51
C TYR A 26 19.22 -22.58 19.11
N TYR A 27 20.41 -23.00 18.69
CA TYR A 27 21.67 -22.44 19.21
C TYR A 27 21.89 -20.98 18.77
N GLY A 28 21.51 -20.63 17.55
CA GLY A 28 21.52 -19.24 17.09
C GLY A 28 20.62 -18.35 17.94
N LEU A 29 19.40 -18.80 18.26
CA LEU A 29 18.49 -18.07 19.16
C LEU A 29 18.98 -18.03 20.61
N TYR A 30 19.61 -19.12 21.09
CA TYR A 30 20.20 -19.15 22.43
C TYR A 30 21.31 -18.09 22.57
N ALA A 31 22.12 -17.91 21.52
CA ALA A 31 23.12 -16.85 21.45
C ALA A 31 22.52 -15.43 21.45
N LEU A 32 21.29 -15.27 20.94
CA LEU A 32 20.53 -14.03 20.89
C LEU A 32 19.57 -13.84 22.08
N GLN A 33 19.57 -14.74 23.08
CA GLN A 33 18.61 -14.74 24.20
C GLN A 33 18.62 -13.42 25.00
N HIS A 34 19.71 -12.66 24.98
CA HIS A 34 19.77 -11.34 25.62
C HIS A 34 18.84 -10.31 24.98
N ARG A 35 18.48 -10.48 23.69
CA ARG A 35 17.53 -9.61 22.96
C ARG A 35 16.08 -9.87 23.34
N GLY A 36 15.73 -11.04 23.86
CA GLY A 36 14.34 -11.37 24.19
C GLY A 36 14.23 -12.57 25.11
N GLN A 37 13.41 -12.48 26.14
CA GLN A 37 13.28 -13.49 27.20
C GLN A 37 11.82 -13.77 27.59
N GLU A 38 10.87 -13.31 26.79
CA GLU A 38 9.45 -13.49 27.07
C GLU A 38 8.84 -14.63 26.28
N SER A 39 9.31 -14.85 25.06
CA SER A 39 8.92 -15.98 24.24
C SER A 39 9.99 -16.29 23.20
N ALA A 40 9.92 -17.50 22.68
CA ALA A 40 10.74 -17.96 21.56
C ALA A 40 9.90 -18.79 20.60
N GLY A 41 10.31 -18.83 19.33
CA GLY A 41 9.65 -19.60 18.29
C GLY A 41 10.63 -20.03 17.21
N ILE A 42 10.39 -21.22 16.64
CA ILE A 42 11.12 -21.77 15.50
C ILE A 42 10.09 -22.28 14.50
N ALA A 43 10.21 -21.81 13.26
CA ALA A 43 9.53 -22.35 12.10
C ALA A 43 10.54 -23.06 11.19
N VAL A 44 10.15 -24.17 10.57
CA VAL A 44 10.99 -25.01 9.71
C VAL A 44 10.25 -25.38 8.44
N SER A 45 10.99 -25.52 7.33
CA SER A 45 10.40 -25.97 6.06
C SER A 45 11.23 -27.07 5.38
N ASP A 46 10.53 -28.01 4.76
CA ASP A 46 11.08 -29.10 3.93
C ASP A 46 11.11 -28.77 2.43
N GLY A 47 10.81 -27.54 2.03
CA GLY A 47 10.66 -27.16 0.62
C GLY A 47 9.22 -27.12 0.13
N ARG A 48 8.25 -27.58 0.94
CA ARG A 48 6.84 -27.73 0.53
C ARG A 48 5.83 -27.25 1.56
N GLN A 49 6.16 -27.34 2.84
CA GLN A 49 5.28 -26.91 3.92
C GLN A 49 6.09 -26.30 5.05
N ILE A 50 5.43 -25.49 5.89
CA ILE A 50 6.04 -24.85 7.05
C ILE A 50 5.39 -25.39 8.32
N GLN A 51 6.22 -25.86 9.26
CA GLN A 51 5.80 -26.18 10.62
C GLN A 51 6.37 -25.16 11.60
N VAL A 52 5.69 -24.92 12.72
CA VAL A 52 6.14 -23.96 13.75
C VAL A 52 5.85 -24.47 15.14
N HIS A 53 6.80 -24.25 16.05
CA HIS A 53 6.60 -24.38 17.49
C HIS A 53 7.04 -23.09 18.17
N LYS A 54 6.17 -22.55 19.02
CA LYS A 54 6.42 -21.28 19.71
C LYS A 54 5.66 -21.23 21.03
N ALA A 55 6.30 -20.68 22.07
CA ALA A 55 5.71 -20.55 23.40
C ALA A 55 6.35 -19.42 24.20
N GLY A 56 5.71 -19.06 25.31
CA GLY A 56 6.28 -18.15 26.31
C GLY A 56 7.43 -18.81 27.08
N GLY A 57 8.45 -18.02 27.40
CA GLY A 57 9.63 -18.47 28.12
C GLY A 57 10.94 -18.23 27.37
N LEU A 58 12.03 -18.69 28.00
CA LEU A 58 13.36 -18.72 27.41
C LEU A 58 13.45 -19.78 26.31
N VAL A 59 14.42 -19.67 25.40
CA VAL A 59 14.69 -20.63 24.33
C VAL A 59 14.87 -22.04 24.89
N SER A 60 15.62 -22.20 25.98
CA SER A 60 15.81 -23.50 26.65
C SER A 60 14.56 -24.06 27.34
N GLU A 61 13.58 -23.21 27.66
CA GLU A 61 12.31 -23.62 28.28
C GLU A 61 11.29 -24.01 27.21
N VAL A 62 11.31 -23.34 26.06
CA VAL A 62 10.38 -23.57 24.94
C VAL A 62 10.73 -24.82 24.14
N PHE A 63 12.02 -25.13 23.96
CA PHE A 63 12.49 -26.22 23.12
C PHE A 63 13.22 -27.29 23.93
N SER A 64 12.55 -28.41 24.21
CA SER A 64 13.18 -29.65 24.67
C SER A 64 13.75 -30.46 23.51
N GLY A 65 14.53 -31.52 23.80
CA GLY A 65 15.01 -32.45 22.78
C GLY A 65 13.88 -33.04 21.93
N ASP A 66 12.76 -33.42 22.58
CA ASP A 66 11.58 -33.95 21.90
C ASP A 66 10.91 -32.91 21.00
N GLN A 67 10.84 -31.64 21.41
CA GLN A 67 10.26 -30.57 20.60
C GLN A 67 11.12 -30.26 19.36
N LEU A 68 12.45 -30.26 19.53
CA LEU A 68 13.37 -30.12 18.39
C LEU A 68 13.27 -31.31 17.43
N GLN A 69 13.11 -32.53 17.95
CA GLN A 69 12.89 -33.71 17.13
C GLN A 69 11.54 -33.68 16.41
N ALA A 70 10.49 -33.16 17.07
CA ALA A 70 9.17 -32.97 16.47
C ALA A 70 9.24 -31.97 15.30
N LEU A 71 9.88 -30.81 15.49
CA LEU A 71 10.16 -29.86 14.41
C LEU A 71 10.99 -30.48 13.28
N ALA A 72 11.92 -31.38 13.60
CA ALA A 72 12.73 -32.06 12.58
C ALA A 72 11.98 -33.16 11.81
N SER A 73 10.76 -33.52 12.24
CA SER A 73 10.02 -34.66 11.72
C SER A 73 9.01 -34.25 10.64
N PHE A 74 9.31 -34.58 9.39
CA PHE A 74 8.41 -34.42 8.25
C PHE A 74 8.09 -35.77 7.60
N PRO A 75 6.85 -36.03 7.16
CA PRO A 75 6.51 -37.26 6.46
C PRO A 75 7.31 -37.41 5.14
N GLY A 76 8.32 -38.29 5.13
CA GLY A 76 9.10 -38.61 3.93
C GLY A 76 10.12 -37.55 3.50
N SER A 77 10.36 -36.51 4.30
CA SER A 77 11.32 -35.44 4.02
C SER A 77 12.03 -34.98 5.31
N ARG A 78 12.93 -34.01 5.20
CA ARG A 78 13.61 -33.36 6.32
C ARG A 78 13.60 -31.85 6.10
N PRO A 79 13.58 -31.04 7.16
CA PRO A 79 13.66 -29.60 7.00
C PRO A 79 15.01 -29.20 6.39
N VAL A 80 14.96 -28.30 5.42
CA VAL A 80 16.14 -27.75 4.72
C VAL A 80 16.41 -26.31 5.11
N MET A 81 15.44 -25.64 5.74
CA MET A 81 15.56 -24.27 6.23
C MET A 81 14.75 -24.04 7.49
N ALA A 82 15.12 -22.99 8.23
CA ALA A 82 14.48 -22.61 9.46
C ALA A 82 14.53 -21.10 9.70
N LEU A 83 13.53 -20.60 10.41
CA LEU A 83 13.38 -19.23 10.87
C LEU A 83 13.11 -19.24 12.38
N GLY A 84 13.82 -18.41 13.13
CA GLY A 84 13.76 -18.33 14.57
C GLY A 84 13.57 -16.90 15.05
N HIS A 85 12.95 -16.78 16.23
CA HIS A 85 12.74 -15.50 16.87
C HIS A 85 12.80 -15.62 18.40
N VAL A 86 13.41 -14.64 19.06
CA VAL A 86 13.29 -14.38 20.51
C VAL A 86 12.64 -13.03 20.73
N ARG A 87 11.68 -12.94 21.65
CA ARG A 87 10.84 -11.75 21.84
C ARG A 87 11.01 -11.12 23.22
N TYR A 88 10.86 -9.81 23.24
CA TYR A 88 10.61 -8.94 24.38
C TYR A 88 9.41 -8.03 24.07
N SER A 89 8.53 -7.76 25.04
CA SER A 89 7.35 -6.90 24.87
C SER A 89 7.57 -5.54 25.53
N THR A 90 7.31 -4.47 24.78
CA THR A 90 7.51 -3.07 25.22
C THR A 90 6.20 -2.34 25.55
N ARG A 91 5.05 -2.89 25.14
CA ARG A 91 3.71 -2.30 25.38
C ARG A 91 2.59 -3.31 25.56
N GLU A 92 2.72 -4.48 24.95
CA GLU A 92 1.61 -5.42 24.85
C GLU A 92 1.62 -6.35 26.07
N SER A 93 0.45 -6.60 26.63
CA SER A 93 0.30 -7.74 27.52
C SER A 93 0.75 -9.00 26.77
N PHE A 94 1.40 -9.92 27.48
CA PHE A 94 1.84 -11.17 26.89
C PHE A 94 0.64 -11.87 26.22
N GLN A 95 0.70 -12.01 24.91
CA GLN A 95 -0.31 -12.67 24.08
C GLN A 95 0.37 -13.72 23.20
N LEU A 96 -0.18 -14.93 23.20
CA LEU A 96 0.31 -16.04 22.38
C LEU A 96 0.31 -15.70 20.88
N ALA A 97 -0.69 -14.92 20.43
CA ALA A 97 -0.82 -14.49 19.04
C ALA A 97 0.36 -13.64 18.56
N ASN A 98 1.01 -12.92 19.47
CA ASN A 98 2.11 -12.00 19.16
C ASN A 98 3.49 -12.68 19.22
N ILE A 99 3.55 -13.98 19.55
CA ILE A 99 4.80 -14.75 19.53
C ILE A 99 5.16 -15.03 18.07
N GLN A 100 6.38 -14.69 17.67
CA GLN A 100 6.90 -14.93 16.32
C GLN A 100 7.81 -16.17 16.31
N PRO A 101 8.04 -16.84 15.15
CA PRO A 101 7.53 -16.50 13.82
C PRO A 101 6.00 -16.54 13.69
N LEU A 102 5.44 -15.56 12.97
CA LEU A 102 4.05 -15.60 12.54
C LEU A 102 3.97 -16.45 11.28
N VAL A 103 3.11 -17.46 11.25
CA VAL A 103 2.94 -18.36 10.10
C VAL A 103 1.52 -18.23 9.58
N VAL A 104 1.37 -17.94 8.30
CA VAL A 104 0.08 -17.80 7.63
C VAL A 104 0.03 -18.61 6.35
N TYR A 105 -1.19 -18.92 5.91
CA TYR A 105 -1.45 -19.43 4.57
C TYR A 105 -2.08 -18.32 3.73
N SER A 106 -1.57 -18.11 2.51
CA SER A 106 -2.02 -17.07 1.60
C SER A 106 -2.26 -17.63 0.19
N GLY A 107 -2.79 -16.81 -0.71
CA GLY A 107 -2.88 -17.16 -2.15
C GLY A 107 -1.51 -17.41 -2.80
N ARG A 108 -0.41 -17.08 -2.12
CA ARG A 108 0.97 -17.31 -2.56
C ARG A 108 1.66 -18.50 -1.89
N GLY A 109 0.91 -19.30 -1.12
CA GLY A 109 1.47 -20.37 -0.28
C GLY A 109 1.66 -19.94 1.18
N MET A 110 2.48 -20.72 1.89
CA MET A 110 2.81 -20.50 3.29
C MET A 110 3.90 -19.43 3.44
N LEU A 111 3.70 -18.55 4.42
CA LEU A 111 4.68 -17.52 4.78
C LEU A 111 4.93 -17.58 6.27
N ALA A 112 6.19 -17.57 6.67
CA ALA A 112 6.60 -17.36 8.05
C ALA A 112 7.43 -16.10 8.17
N LEU A 113 7.15 -15.22 9.14
CA LEU A 113 7.86 -13.95 9.31
C LEU A 113 8.29 -13.73 10.76
N ALA A 114 9.51 -13.24 10.92
CA ALA A 114 10.10 -12.77 12.16
C ALA A 114 10.69 -11.37 11.95
N MET A 115 10.50 -10.47 12.91
CA MET A 115 10.89 -9.07 12.82
C MET A 115 11.55 -8.60 14.11
N ASN A 116 12.76 -8.03 13.97
CA ASN A 116 13.34 -7.17 15.00
C ASN A 116 13.10 -5.70 14.61
N GLY A 117 12.45 -4.94 15.48
CA GLY A 117 12.21 -3.51 15.30
C GLY A 117 10.72 -3.16 15.25
N ARG A 118 10.43 -1.94 14.81
CA ARG A 118 9.08 -1.36 14.85
C ARG A 118 8.80 -0.49 13.64
N LEU A 119 7.55 -0.50 13.19
CA LEU A 119 7.03 0.38 12.16
C LEU A 119 6.48 1.67 12.79
N ALA A 120 7.07 2.81 12.44
CA ALA A 120 6.61 4.13 12.82
C ALA A 120 5.22 4.46 12.23
N ASN A 121 4.91 3.93 11.04
CA ASN A 121 3.60 4.05 10.39
C ASN A 121 2.71 2.80 10.56
N GLY A 122 2.98 1.94 11.56
CA GLY A 122 2.23 0.70 11.78
C GLY A 122 0.73 0.92 11.98
N ASP A 123 0.34 1.92 12.78
CA ASP A 123 -1.08 2.26 13.01
C ASP A 123 -1.78 2.70 11.72
N GLN A 124 -1.11 3.51 10.88
CA GLN A 124 -1.63 3.94 9.58
C GLN A 124 -1.84 2.73 8.65
N LEU A 125 -0.84 1.86 8.52
CA LEU A 125 -0.91 0.66 7.69
C LEU A 125 -2.01 -0.29 8.17
N ARG A 126 -2.19 -0.42 9.49
CA ARG A 126 -3.27 -1.22 10.08
C ARG A 126 -4.64 -0.67 9.69
N SER A 127 -4.86 0.63 9.82
CA SER A 127 -6.12 1.28 9.43
C SER A 127 -6.40 1.12 7.92
N GLU A 128 -5.38 1.27 7.08
CA GLU A 128 -5.50 1.09 5.62
C GLU A 128 -5.92 -0.35 5.27
N LEU A 129 -5.18 -1.34 5.79
CA LEU A 129 -5.46 -2.76 5.55
C LEU A 129 -6.82 -3.19 6.12
N ALA A 130 -7.23 -2.65 7.28
CA ALA A 130 -8.57 -2.87 7.83
C ALA A 130 -9.66 -2.32 6.91
N GLY A 131 -9.43 -1.15 6.27
CA GLY A 131 -10.31 -0.58 5.27
C GLY A 131 -10.52 -1.47 4.03
N TRP A 132 -9.56 -2.34 3.72
CA TRP A 132 -9.66 -3.36 2.66
C TRP A 132 -10.33 -4.67 3.12
N GLY A 133 -10.82 -4.72 4.37
CA GLY A 133 -11.42 -5.93 4.95
C GLY A 133 -10.42 -6.95 5.47
N THR A 134 -9.15 -6.55 5.70
CA THR A 134 -8.13 -7.44 6.29
C THR A 134 -8.48 -7.74 7.75
N VAL A 135 -8.46 -9.03 8.12
CA VAL A 135 -8.65 -9.49 9.49
C VAL A 135 -7.30 -9.75 10.13
N PHE A 136 -7.08 -9.20 11.32
CA PHE A 136 -5.85 -9.36 12.09
C PHE A 136 -6.05 -10.33 13.26
N GLN A 137 -5.08 -11.20 13.48
CA GLN A 137 -5.01 -12.13 14.59
C GLN A 137 -4.06 -11.64 15.69
N SER A 138 -3.17 -10.70 15.36
CA SER A 138 -2.15 -10.18 16.25
C SER A 138 -2.13 -8.65 16.25
N THR A 139 -1.43 -8.07 17.22
CA THR A 139 -1.14 -6.63 17.25
C THR A 139 0.27 -6.31 16.74
N CYS A 140 1.05 -7.34 16.39
CA CYS A 140 2.43 -7.20 15.92
C CYS A 140 2.53 -6.54 14.54
N ASP A 141 3.51 -5.66 14.38
CA ASP A 141 3.86 -5.05 13.08
C ASP A 141 4.23 -6.09 12.02
N GLY A 142 4.79 -7.24 12.44
CA GLY A 142 5.11 -8.35 11.53
C GLY A 142 3.90 -8.88 10.77
N GLU A 143 2.69 -8.83 11.33
CA GLU A 143 1.47 -9.25 10.64
C GLU A 143 1.09 -8.26 9.53
N LEU A 144 1.31 -6.96 9.74
CA LEU A 144 1.12 -5.94 8.71
C LEU A 144 2.00 -6.22 7.50
N VAL A 145 3.28 -6.55 7.74
CA VAL A 145 4.23 -6.92 6.68
C VAL A 145 3.79 -8.18 5.96
N ILE A 146 3.31 -9.21 6.67
CA ILE A 146 2.76 -10.43 6.06
C ILE A 146 1.62 -10.10 5.10
N HIS A 147 0.65 -9.27 5.50
CA HIS A 147 -0.49 -8.93 4.64
C HIS A 147 -0.04 -8.18 3.38
N LEU A 148 0.90 -7.24 3.51
CA LEU A 148 1.45 -6.51 2.37
C LEU A 148 2.20 -7.44 1.39
N LEU A 149 2.97 -8.40 1.90
CA LEU A 149 3.65 -9.41 1.09
C LEU A 149 2.64 -10.33 0.38
N ALA A 150 1.61 -10.78 1.09
CA ALA A 150 0.57 -11.68 0.58
C ALA A 150 -0.29 -11.04 -0.53
N GLN A 151 -0.51 -9.72 -0.49
CA GLN A 151 -1.29 -8.98 -1.48
C GLN A 151 -0.51 -8.59 -2.75
N SER A 152 0.82 -8.71 -2.73
CA SER A 152 1.65 -8.37 -3.89
C SER A 152 1.43 -9.38 -5.04
N THR A 153 1.01 -8.92 -6.22
CA THR A 153 0.70 -9.77 -7.40
C THR A 153 1.76 -9.66 -8.50
N GLY A 154 2.02 -10.76 -9.22
CA GLY A 154 2.84 -10.76 -10.44
C GLY A 154 4.38 -10.73 -10.29
N GLU A 155 4.91 -10.55 -9.08
CA GLU A 155 6.35 -10.45 -8.81
C GLU A 155 6.89 -11.62 -7.96
N SER A 156 8.20 -11.90 -8.00
CA SER A 156 8.83 -12.86 -7.07
C SER A 156 8.82 -12.34 -5.62
N MET A 157 8.92 -13.22 -4.62
CA MET A 157 8.85 -12.80 -3.22
C MET A 157 9.93 -11.77 -2.80
N PRO A 158 11.20 -11.89 -3.26
CA PRO A 158 12.19 -10.84 -3.00
C PRO A 158 11.85 -9.48 -3.62
N LYS A 159 11.23 -9.47 -4.81
CA LYS A 159 10.75 -8.22 -5.45
C LYS A 159 9.55 -7.63 -4.73
N ALA A 160 8.60 -8.47 -4.30
CA ALA A 160 7.50 -8.05 -3.44
C ALA A 160 8.02 -7.41 -2.16
N ALA A 161 9.06 -7.98 -1.53
CA ALA A 161 9.69 -7.38 -0.35
C ALA A 161 10.29 -6.00 -0.63
N LEU A 162 10.92 -5.78 -1.79
CA LEU A 162 11.40 -4.46 -2.20
C LEU A 162 10.25 -3.44 -2.34
N HIS A 163 9.11 -3.85 -2.92
CA HIS A 163 7.94 -2.98 -3.03
C HIS A 163 7.36 -2.65 -1.65
N VAL A 164 7.20 -3.68 -0.80
CA VAL A 164 6.70 -3.52 0.58
C VAL A 164 7.62 -2.59 1.37
N MET A 165 8.95 -2.72 1.25
CA MET A 165 9.93 -1.84 1.90
C MET A 165 9.64 -0.35 1.63
N GLY A 166 9.22 0.01 0.41
CA GLY A 166 8.88 1.38 0.04
C GLY A 166 7.67 1.96 0.78
N ARG A 167 6.87 1.11 1.44
CA ARG A 167 5.70 1.50 2.25
C ARG A 167 5.97 1.49 3.75
N LEU A 168 7.04 0.84 4.20
CA LEU A 168 7.37 0.69 5.61
C LEU A 168 8.20 1.89 6.09
N GLN A 169 7.74 2.57 7.14
CA GLN A 169 8.51 3.59 7.85
C GLN A 169 8.87 3.06 9.22
N GLY A 170 10.12 3.21 9.66
CA GLY A 170 10.59 2.70 10.95
C GLY A 170 11.98 2.11 10.87
N GLY A 171 12.37 1.39 11.92
CA GLY A 171 13.63 0.66 11.98
C GLY A 171 13.34 -0.83 12.12
N TYR A 172 13.83 -1.64 11.19
CA TYR A 172 13.49 -3.06 11.13
C TYR A 172 14.58 -3.91 10.47
N GLY A 173 14.83 -5.08 11.08
CA GLY A 173 15.54 -6.21 10.51
C GLY A 173 14.56 -7.37 10.44
N ILE A 174 14.05 -7.66 9.24
CA ILE A 174 13.02 -8.67 9.01
C ILE A 174 13.67 -9.88 8.35
N VAL A 175 13.32 -11.07 8.84
CA VAL A 175 13.60 -12.33 8.16
C VAL A 175 12.28 -13.06 7.98
N PHE A 176 11.96 -13.42 6.75
CA PHE A 176 10.79 -14.24 6.44
C PHE A 176 11.20 -15.42 5.58
N MET A 177 10.38 -16.46 5.54
CA MET A 177 10.58 -17.60 4.67
C MET A 177 9.28 -18.00 3.97
N THR A 178 9.42 -18.39 2.71
CA THR A 178 8.44 -19.21 1.98
C THR A 178 8.74 -20.68 2.25
N GLU A 179 8.08 -21.58 1.54
CA GLU A 179 8.41 -23.00 1.58
C GLU A 179 9.84 -23.30 1.07
N ASP A 180 10.39 -22.45 0.19
CA ASP A 180 11.59 -22.74 -0.59
C ASP A 180 12.72 -21.67 -0.51
N TYR A 181 12.48 -20.52 0.11
CA TYR A 181 13.49 -19.47 0.32
C TYR A 181 13.42 -18.85 1.72
N VAL A 182 14.58 -18.44 2.23
CA VAL A 182 14.71 -17.52 3.36
C VAL A 182 15.09 -16.14 2.83
N VAL A 183 14.38 -15.11 3.23
CA VAL A 183 14.58 -13.73 2.77
C VAL A 183 14.84 -12.81 3.96
N GLY A 184 15.94 -12.05 3.89
CA GLY A 184 16.28 -10.99 4.84
C GLY A 184 16.02 -9.62 4.23
N MET A 185 15.53 -8.69 5.05
CA MET A 185 15.23 -7.31 4.64
C MET A 185 15.66 -6.35 5.76
N ARG A 186 16.54 -5.40 5.45
CA ARG A 186 16.99 -4.36 6.40
C ARG A 186 16.47 -2.99 5.97
N ASP A 187 15.98 -2.20 6.92
CA ASP A 187 15.38 -0.90 6.65
C ASP A 187 16.34 0.06 5.88
N PRO A 188 15.81 1.02 5.09
CA PRO A 188 16.62 1.92 4.27
C PRO A 188 17.65 2.77 5.03
N HIS A 189 17.47 2.98 6.34
CA HIS A 189 18.39 3.72 7.20
C HIS A 189 19.41 2.81 7.91
N GLY A 190 19.21 1.49 7.88
CA GLY A 190 20.04 0.51 8.57
C GLY A 190 19.90 0.56 10.10
N ILE A 191 18.77 1.02 10.63
CA ILE A 191 18.58 1.26 12.07
C ILE A 191 18.80 -0.01 12.88
N ARG A 192 18.18 -1.13 12.46
CA ARG A 192 18.33 -2.42 13.13
C ARG A 192 19.41 -3.28 12.48
N PRO A 193 20.22 -4.01 13.27
CA PRO A 193 21.29 -4.84 12.72
C PRO A 193 20.72 -6.13 12.11
N LEU A 194 21.33 -6.54 11.00
CA LEU A 194 21.08 -7.82 10.35
C LEU A 194 22.34 -8.20 9.57
N CYS A 195 22.89 -9.38 9.81
CA CYS A 195 24.13 -9.85 9.22
C CYS A 195 23.98 -11.20 8.51
N ILE A 196 24.92 -11.48 7.61
CA ILE A 196 24.96 -12.67 6.78
C ILE A 196 26.13 -13.55 7.24
N GLY A 197 25.83 -14.82 7.52
CA GLY A 197 26.82 -15.85 7.80
C GLY A 197 26.86 -16.93 6.72
N LYS A 198 27.99 -17.63 6.65
CA LYS A 198 28.19 -18.78 5.76
C LYS A 198 28.58 -20.02 6.55
N LEU A 199 27.78 -21.08 6.47
CA LEU A 199 28.03 -22.37 7.10
C LEU A 199 28.39 -23.41 6.02
N GLY A 200 29.69 -23.59 5.79
CA GLY A 200 30.16 -24.41 4.66
C GLY A 200 29.77 -23.77 3.33
N GLU A 201 28.87 -24.40 2.57
CA GLU A 201 28.31 -23.87 1.32
C GLU A 201 26.96 -23.14 1.49
N PHE A 202 26.41 -23.16 2.71
CA PHE A 202 25.10 -22.64 3.05
C PHE A 202 25.15 -21.25 3.67
N PHE A 203 24.02 -20.57 3.74
CA PHE A 203 23.95 -19.21 4.29
C PHE A 203 22.89 -19.07 5.38
N CYS A 204 23.16 -18.17 6.31
CA CYS A 204 22.25 -17.79 7.38
C CYS A 204 22.22 -16.27 7.57
N LEU A 205 21.19 -15.81 8.27
CA LEU A 205 20.94 -14.43 8.66
C LEU A 205 20.77 -14.37 10.16
N ALA A 206 21.30 -13.34 10.80
CA ALA A 206 21.12 -13.13 12.24
C ALA A 206 21.10 -11.64 12.59
N SER A 207 20.40 -11.26 13.66
CA SER A 207 20.48 -9.89 14.19
C SER A 207 21.90 -9.51 14.62
N GLU A 208 22.72 -10.46 15.06
CA GLU A 208 24.10 -10.22 15.51
C GLU A 208 25.04 -11.34 15.06
N SER A 209 26.32 -10.99 14.82
CA SER A 209 27.35 -11.94 14.40
C SER A 209 27.61 -13.04 15.43
N CYS A 210 27.38 -12.77 16.71
CA CYS A 210 27.64 -13.72 17.79
C CYS A 210 26.78 -14.99 17.71
N ALA A 211 25.64 -14.92 17.01
CA ALA A 211 24.81 -16.07 16.67
C ALA A 211 25.44 -16.95 15.59
N LEU A 212 26.17 -16.33 14.64
CA LEU A 212 26.91 -17.01 13.59
C LEU A 212 28.09 -17.79 14.20
N ASP A 213 28.86 -17.14 15.07
CA ASP A 213 30.00 -17.75 15.77
C ASP A 213 29.58 -18.99 16.55
N THR A 214 28.43 -18.93 17.22
CA THR A 214 27.89 -20.02 18.06
C THR A 214 27.59 -21.29 17.25
N ILE A 215 27.20 -21.14 15.98
CA ILE A 215 26.91 -22.28 15.10
C ILE A 215 28.08 -22.63 14.15
N GLY A 216 29.22 -21.95 14.30
CA GLY A 216 30.39 -22.13 13.44
C GLY A 216 30.23 -21.57 12.02
N ALA A 217 29.34 -20.60 11.82
CA ALA A 217 29.20 -19.90 10.55
C ALA A 217 30.19 -18.73 10.45
N GLU A 218 30.87 -18.61 9.31
CA GLU A 218 31.78 -17.49 9.02
C GLU A 218 30.97 -16.21 8.77
N PHE A 219 31.31 -15.11 9.45
CA PHE A 219 30.74 -13.80 9.16
C PHE A 219 31.15 -13.33 7.76
N VAL A 220 30.18 -13.03 6.90
CA VAL A 220 30.44 -12.56 5.53
C VAL A 220 30.41 -11.04 5.48
N ARG A 221 29.30 -10.44 5.90
CA ARG A 221 29.05 -8.99 5.98
C ARG A 221 27.70 -8.72 6.62
N ASP A 222 27.45 -7.46 6.97
CA ASP A 222 26.10 -6.96 7.26
C ASP A 222 25.21 -6.96 5.99
N VAL A 223 23.91 -7.15 6.18
CA VAL A 223 22.90 -6.80 5.18
C VAL A 223 22.91 -5.27 5.06
N ALA A 224 23.07 -4.74 3.85
CA ALA A 224 23.18 -3.32 3.63
C ALA A 224 21.82 -2.61 3.90
N PRO A 225 21.84 -1.33 4.30
CA PRO A 225 20.61 -0.52 4.42
C PRO A 225 19.81 -0.51 3.11
N GLY A 226 18.52 -0.84 3.18
CA GLY A 226 17.63 -0.96 2.02
C GLY A 226 17.86 -2.20 1.15
N GLU A 227 18.67 -3.16 1.61
CA GLU A 227 18.93 -4.41 0.90
C GLU A 227 17.88 -5.47 1.25
N VAL A 228 17.47 -6.22 0.24
CA VAL A 228 16.78 -7.50 0.38
C VAL A 228 17.71 -8.60 -0.08
N VAL A 229 17.93 -9.62 0.74
CA VAL A 229 18.72 -10.81 0.40
C VAL A 229 17.84 -12.04 0.39
N ALA A 230 17.93 -12.86 -0.64
CA ALA A 230 17.22 -14.14 -0.73
C ALA A 230 18.23 -15.29 -0.73
N ILE A 231 17.97 -16.30 0.10
CA ILE A 231 18.80 -17.49 0.27
C ILE A 231 17.94 -18.70 -0.07
N GLY A 232 18.41 -19.53 -1.00
CA GLY A 232 17.75 -20.77 -1.39
C GLY A 232 18.67 -21.69 -2.17
N PRO A 233 18.12 -22.57 -3.04
CA PRO A 233 18.92 -23.56 -3.79
C PRO A 233 20.03 -22.96 -4.66
N ALA A 234 19.84 -21.74 -5.16
CA ALA A 234 20.83 -21.02 -5.97
C ALA A 234 21.91 -20.30 -5.14
N GLY A 235 21.89 -20.44 -3.81
CA GLY A 235 22.75 -19.69 -2.90
C GLY A 235 22.12 -18.35 -2.51
N LEU A 236 22.97 -17.36 -2.24
CA LEU A 236 22.57 -16.02 -1.82
C LEU A 236 22.47 -15.07 -3.01
N THR A 237 21.32 -14.41 -3.15
CA THR A 237 21.07 -13.34 -4.13
C THR A 237 20.75 -12.05 -3.41
N SER A 238 21.38 -10.95 -3.82
CA SER A 238 21.16 -9.60 -3.27
C SER A 238 20.33 -8.77 -4.24
N TYR A 239 19.34 -8.07 -3.70
CA TYR A 239 18.47 -7.13 -4.39
C TYR A 239 18.62 -5.76 -3.74
N ARG A 240 19.06 -4.77 -4.51
CA ARG A 240 19.19 -3.39 -4.02
C ARG A 240 17.82 -2.71 -4.06
N GLY A 241 17.37 -2.26 -2.89
CA GLY A 241 16.18 -1.44 -2.74
C GLY A 241 16.47 0.05 -2.61
N PRO A 242 15.45 0.84 -2.25
CA PRO A 242 15.61 2.26 -1.99
C PRO A 242 16.61 2.49 -0.84
N GLN A 243 17.60 3.34 -1.08
CA GLN A 243 18.54 3.76 -0.04
C GLN A 243 18.10 5.11 0.53
N ALA A 244 18.13 5.24 1.86
CA ALA A 244 17.95 6.54 2.49
C ALA A 244 19.16 7.43 2.21
N HIS A 245 18.92 8.76 2.16
CA HIS A 245 20.00 9.74 2.04
C HIS A 245 20.95 9.73 3.25
N THR A 246 20.44 9.33 4.42
CA THR A 246 21.18 9.33 5.69
C THR A 246 21.09 7.97 6.36
N LEU A 247 22.25 7.32 6.52
CA LEU A 247 22.39 6.11 7.34
C LEU A 247 22.26 6.48 8.82
N ALA A 248 21.58 5.64 9.61
CA ALA A 248 21.37 5.88 11.03
C ALA A 248 21.23 4.59 11.83
N PRO A 249 22.26 3.71 11.87
CA PRO A 249 22.27 2.56 12.76
C PRO A 249 22.04 2.99 14.22
N CYS A 250 21.31 2.17 14.98
CA CYS A 250 20.96 2.48 16.36
C CYS A 250 22.21 2.63 17.24
N SER A 251 22.42 3.82 17.83
CA SER A 251 23.55 4.04 18.75
C SER A 251 23.48 3.13 19.98
N PHE A 252 22.26 2.77 20.41
CA PHE A 252 22.02 1.97 21.61
C PHE A 252 22.38 0.49 21.46
N GLU A 253 22.53 0.00 20.24
CA GLU A 253 23.12 -1.33 19.98
C GLU A 253 24.54 -1.38 20.52
N TYR A 254 25.33 -0.35 20.23
CA TYR A 254 26.70 -0.22 20.72
C TYR A 254 26.78 0.10 22.21
N VAL A 255 25.90 0.98 22.71
CA VAL A 255 25.90 1.37 24.14
C VAL A 255 25.53 0.20 25.04
N TYR A 256 24.49 -0.58 24.70
CA TYR A 256 23.91 -1.52 25.65
C TYR A 256 23.38 -2.83 25.07
N PHE A 257 22.63 -2.81 23.95
CA PHE A 257 21.85 -4.00 23.56
C PHE A 257 22.66 -5.16 23.04
N ALA A 258 23.57 -4.91 22.10
CA ALA A 258 24.30 -5.98 21.45
C ALA A 258 25.27 -6.65 22.43
N ARG A 259 25.58 -7.92 22.16
CA ARG A 259 26.57 -8.67 22.90
C ARG A 259 27.97 -8.11 22.59
N PRO A 260 28.89 -7.98 23.58
CA PRO A 260 30.19 -7.36 23.35
C PRO A 260 31.08 -8.03 22.29
N ASP A 261 30.89 -9.32 22.04
CA ASP A 261 31.57 -10.12 21.03
C ASP A 261 30.95 -9.99 19.63
N SER A 262 29.85 -9.26 19.48
CA SER A 262 29.25 -8.99 18.17
C SER A 262 29.96 -7.89 17.40
N SER A 263 29.93 -8.02 16.08
CA SER A 263 30.31 -6.98 15.12
C SER A 263 29.08 -6.51 14.35
N ILE A 264 28.89 -5.19 14.28
CA ILE A 264 27.77 -4.53 13.60
C ILE A 264 28.35 -3.42 12.72
N ASP A 265 28.01 -3.41 11.43
CA ASP A 265 28.45 -2.40 10.45
C ASP A 265 29.96 -2.10 10.52
N GLY A 266 30.77 -3.15 10.70
CA GLY A 266 32.23 -3.07 10.79
C GLY A 266 32.80 -2.56 12.12
N LEU A 267 32.01 -2.45 13.18
CA LEU A 267 32.50 -2.16 14.54
C LEU A 267 32.25 -3.34 15.46
N ASN A 268 33.27 -3.69 16.25
CA ASN A 268 33.07 -4.54 17.41
C ASN A 268 32.40 -3.74 18.55
N VAL A 269 31.38 -4.34 19.17
CA VAL A 269 30.59 -3.72 20.24
C VAL A 269 31.42 -3.53 21.51
N GLY A 270 32.21 -4.52 21.91
CA GLY A 270 33.09 -4.44 23.08
C GLY A 270 34.16 -3.36 22.96
N GLU A 271 34.82 -3.28 21.80
CA GLU A 271 35.81 -2.24 21.51
C GLU A 271 35.18 -0.84 21.49
N SER A 272 33.98 -0.71 20.92
CA SER A 272 33.21 0.54 20.91
C SER A 272 32.89 1.00 22.34
N ARG A 273 32.47 0.09 23.23
CA ARG A 273 32.23 0.41 24.65
C ARG A 273 33.50 0.81 25.39
N ALA A 274 34.62 0.13 25.13
CA ALA A 274 35.91 0.55 25.69
C ALA A 274 36.32 1.94 25.18
N ALA A 275 36.08 2.26 23.90
CA ALA A 275 36.30 3.60 23.36
C ALA A 275 35.42 4.66 24.03
N MET A 276 34.15 4.35 24.31
CA MET A 276 33.27 5.23 25.10
C MET A 276 33.84 5.50 26.49
N GLY A 277 34.45 4.49 27.14
CA GLY A 277 35.16 4.64 28.40
C GLY A 277 36.36 5.57 28.33
N ARG A 278 37.15 5.50 27.25
CA ARG A 278 38.29 6.39 27.01
C ARG A 278 37.84 7.84 26.76
N GLU A 279 36.78 8.02 25.98
CA GLU A 279 36.18 9.34 25.74
C GLU A 279 35.55 9.93 27.02
N LEU A 280 34.96 9.09 27.87
CA LEU A 280 34.48 9.52 29.19
C LEU A 280 35.60 10.09 30.05
N PHE A 281 36.78 9.46 30.07
CA PHE A 281 37.93 9.99 30.80
C PHE A 281 38.46 11.29 30.19
N ARG A 282 38.50 11.37 28.86
CA ARG A 282 38.89 12.58 28.13
C ARG A 282 38.01 13.77 28.50
N GLU A 283 36.71 13.56 28.61
CA GLU A 283 35.75 14.61 28.95
C GLU A 283 35.70 14.91 30.46
N HIS A 284 35.81 13.87 31.30
CA HIS A 284 35.63 13.96 32.75
C HIS A 284 36.73 13.18 33.49
N PRO A 285 37.94 13.78 33.66
CA PRO A 285 39.03 13.16 34.40
C PRO A 285 38.79 13.27 35.91
N ILE A 286 38.41 12.16 36.55
CA ILE A 286 38.12 12.10 37.99
C ILE A 286 39.31 11.49 38.74
N GLY A 287 39.81 12.17 39.76
CA GLY A 287 40.84 11.64 40.65
C GLY A 287 40.23 10.68 41.68
N ALA A 288 40.38 9.37 41.46
CA ALA A 288 39.83 8.32 42.32
C ALA A 288 40.84 7.18 42.56
N ASP A 289 40.50 6.24 43.45
CA ASP A 289 41.41 5.17 43.88
C ASP A 289 41.11 3.83 43.22
N VAL A 290 39.92 3.68 42.61
CA VAL A 290 39.49 2.46 41.91
C VAL A 290 38.38 2.78 40.90
N VAL A 291 38.43 2.10 39.74
CA VAL A 291 37.34 2.06 38.76
C VAL A 291 36.60 0.74 38.88
N ILE A 292 35.27 0.79 38.99
CA ILE A 292 34.41 -0.40 39.07
C ILE A 292 33.32 -0.34 38.00
N PRO A 293 32.91 -1.48 37.43
CA PRO A 293 31.78 -1.52 36.51
C PRO A 293 30.45 -1.74 37.25
N VAL A 294 29.35 -1.36 36.61
CA VAL A 294 28.04 -1.98 36.83
C VAL A 294 27.94 -3.22 35.92
N PRO A 295 28.02 -4.44 36.47
CA PRO A 295 28.05 -5.65 35.65
C PRO A 295 26.66 -6.01 35.08
N ASP A 296 26.56 -6.55 33.88
CA ASP A 296 27.68 -6.89 32.97
C ASP A 296 27.98 -5.78 31.95
N SER A 297 27.00 -4.90 31.70
CA SER A 297 27.00 -3.97 30.56
C SER A 297 28.01 -2.83 30.66
N GLY A 298 28.31 -2.33 31.87
CA GLY A 298 29.30 -1.26 32.07
C GLY A 298 30.76 -1.73 32.03
N THR A 299 31.03 -3.04 31.91
CA THR A 299 32.36 -3.63 32.09
C THR A 299 33.39 -3.12 31.07
N ALA A 300 33.05 -3.14 29.79
CA ALA A 300 33.98 -2.71 28.74
C ALA A 300 34.29 -1.20 28.84
N ALA A 301 33.29 -0.37 29.13
CA ALA A 301 33.50 1.07 29.34
C ALA A 301 34.34 1.35 30.59
N ALA A 302 34.12 0.63 31.69
CA ALA A 302 34.94 0.74 32.90
C ALA A 302 36.40 0.37 32.64
N LEU A 303 36.64 -0.70 31.88
CA LEU A 303 37.99 -1.09 31.47
C LEU A 303 38.67 -0.01 30.62
N GLY A 304 37.97 0.55 29.64
CA GLY A 304 38.50 1.64 28.82
C GLY A 304 38.80 2.92 29.62
N TYR A 305 37.95 3.26 30.60
CA TYR A 305 38.20 4.38 31.51
C TYR A 305 39.41 4.12 32.41
N ALA A 306 39.52 2.91 32.99
CA ALA A 306 40.64 2.52 33.84
C ALA A 306 41.98 2.54 33.07
N GLU A 307 41.99 2.03 31.83
CA GLU A 307 43.16 2.04 30.94
C GLU A 307 43.62 3.48 30.65
N ALA A 308 42.70 4.37 30.27
CA ALA A 308 43.04 5.75 29.93
C ALA A 308 43.43 6.60 31.15
N SER A 309 42.81 6.35 32.31
CA SER A 309 43.06 7.11 33.54
C SER A 309 44.29 6.63 34.32
N GLY A 310 44.73 5.38 34.11
CA GLY A 310 45.73 4.71 34.94
C GLY A 310 45.22 4.30 36.33
N ILE A 311 43.93 4.49 36.63
CA ILE A 311 43.33 4.08 37.90
C ILE A 311 43.05 2.57 37.84
N PRO A 312 43.38 1.79 38.89
CA PRO A 312 43.20 0.35 38.86
C PRO A 312 41.72 -0.04 38.73
N PHE A 313 41.43 -0.97 37.82
CA PHE A 313 40.13 -1.61 37.68
C PHE A 313 39.93 -2.68 38.77
N ALA A 314 38.73 -2.76 39.33
CA ALA A 314 38.33 -3.84 40.22
C ALA A 314 36.86 -4.25 40.05
N GLU A 315 36.57 -5.53 40.29
CA GLU A 315 35.19 -6.03 40.39
C GLU A 315 34.58 -5.67 41.76
N GLY A 316 34.28 -4.37 41.93
CA GLY A 316 33.65 -3.85 43.15
C GLY A 316 32.20 -4.31 43.33
N LEU A 317 31.52 -4.64 42.23
CA LEU A 317 30.18 -5.22 42.20
C LEU A 317 30.24 -6.56 41.48
N MET A 318 29.60 -7.57 42.07
CA MET A 318 29.55 -8.93 41.53
C MET A 318 28.10 -9.34 41.28
N LYS A 319 27.78 -9.71 40.04
CA LYS A 319 26.47 -10.24 39.65
C LYS A 319 26.36 -11.71 40.02
N ASN A 320 25.30 -12.06 40.73
CA ASN A 320 25.00 -13.47 41.02
C ASN A 320 24.43 -14.16 39.76
N ARG A 321 25.26 -15.00 39.13
CA ARG A 321 24.94 -15.66 37.85
C ARG A 321 23.86 -16.73 37.95
N TYR A 322 23.53 -17.19 39.16
CA TYR A 322 22.54 -18.23 39.40
C TYR A 322 21.12 -17.69 39.65
N VAL A 323 20.95 -16.36 39.60
CA VAL A 323 19.66 -15.72 39.86
C VAL A 323 18.93 -15.47 38.55
N GLY A 324 17.96 -16.32 38.24
CA GLY A 324 17.04 -16.14 37.10
C GLY A 324 15.99 -15.05 37.32
N ARG A 325 14.95 -15.03 36.48
CA ARG A 325 13.75 -14.22 36.73
C ARG A 325 13.05 -14.75 37.99
N THR A 326 13.10 -13.99 39.08
CA THR A 326 12.28 -14.25 40.27
C THR A 326 10.81 -13.99 39.94
N PHE A 327 9.96 -15.02 39.98
CA PHE A 327 8.49 -14.91 39.93
C PHE A 327 7.97 -13.90 40.96
N ILE A 328 6.79 -13.33 40.70
CA ILE A 328 6.10 -12.33 41.53
C ILE A 328 6.25 -12.71 43.00
N GLN A 329 7.06 -11.95 43.73
CA GLN A 329 7.21 -12.14 45.17
C GLN A 329 6.01 -11.47 45.86
N PRO A 330 5.27 -12.19 46.71
CA PRO A 330 3.99 -11.73 47.28
C PRO A 330 4.10 -10.51 48.20
N THR A 331 5.30 -10.15 48.68
CA THR A 331 5.49 -9.02 49.59
C THR A 331 6.61 -8.09 49.14
N GLN A 332 6.51 -6.80 49.48
CA GLN A 332 7.53 -5.78 49.19
C GLN A 332 8.90 -6.16 49.81
N ALA A 333 8.90 -6.73 51.01
CA ALA A 333 10.10 -7.21 51.69
C ALA A 333 10.83 -8.32 50.92
N MET A 334 10.10 -9.29 50.34
CA MET A 334 10.72 -10.34 49.52
C MET A 334 11.21 -9.82 48.15
N ARG A 335 10.60 -8.75 47.62
CA ARG A 335 11.12 -8.05 46.43
C ARG A 335 12.45 -7.36 46.72
N GLU A 336 12.62 -6.76 47.90
CA GLU A 336 13.88 -6.14 48.31
C GLU A 336 14.99 -7.17 48.52
N VAL A 337 14.68 -8.31 49.13
CA VAL A 337 15.60 -9.45 49.25
C VAL A 337 15.99 -9.98 47.86
N ALA A 338 15.05 -10.17 46.94
CA ALA A 338 15.32 -10.60 45.57
C ALA A 338 16.22 -9.63 44.78
N VAL A 339 16.21 -8.33 45.10
CA VAL A 339 17.14 -7.34 44.52
C VAL A 339 18.53 -7.48 45.15
N LYS A 340 18.63 -7.65 46.48
CA LYS A 340 19.92 -7.88 47.17
C LYS A 340 20.64 -9.15 46.69
N ILE A 341 19.89 -10.19 46.31
CA ILE A 341 20.50 -11.45 45.83
C ILE A 341 21.20 -11.26 44.46
N LYS A 342 20.80 -10.27 43.65
CA LYS A 342 21.29 -10.11 42.26
C LYS A 342 22.70 -9.52 42.17
N LEU A 343 23.04 -8.57 43.04
CA LEU A 343 24.31 -7.86 43.00
C LEU A 343 24.87 -7.71 44.41
N ASN A 344 26.13 -8.10 44.59
CA ASN A 344 26.85 -8.01 45.86
C ASN A 344 28.03 -7.06 45.72
N ALA A 345 28.28 -6.26 46.75
CA ALA A 345 29.46 -5.38 46.81
C ALA A 345 30.65 -6.09 47.45
N ASN A 346 31.83 -5.95 46.85
CA ASN A 346 33.07 -6.47 47.40
C ASN A 346 33.75 -5.43 48.29
N VAL A 347 33.49 -5.52 49.60
CA VAL A 347 33.96 -4.57 50.62
C VAL A 347 35.47 -4.31 50.54
N ARG A 348 36.28 -5.33 50.20
CA ARG A 348 37.75 -5.20 50.12
C ARG A 348 38.19 -4.18 49.07
N PHE A 349 37.46 -4.07 47.97
CA PHE A 349 37.79 -3.14 46.89
C PHE A 349 37.20 -1.74 47.11
N LEU A 350 36.24 -1.58 48.02
CA LEU A 350 35.46 -0.35 48.17
C LEU A 350 35.76 0.42 49.47
N LYS A 351 36.05 -0.26 50.57
CA LYS A 351 36.17 0.37 51.89
C LYS A 351 37.25 1.45 51.93
N GLY A 352 36.84 2.67 52.28
CA GLY A 352 37.69 3.86 52.43
C GLY A 352 38.16 4.50 51.12
N LYS A 353 37.70 4.01 49.96
CA LYS A 353 38.17 4.47 48.64
C LYS A 353 37.21 5.47 48.00
N ARG A 354 37.75 6.36 47.18
CA ARG A 354 37.01 7.13 46.17
C ARG A 354 36.83 6.25 44.94
N VAL A 355 35.59 6.03 44.54
CA VAL A 355 35.20 5.02 43.55
C VAL A 355 34.65 5.72 42.31
N VAL A 356 35.22 5.43 41.15
CA VAL A 356 34.59 5.71 39.85
C VAL A 356 33.74 4.49 39.49
N MET A 357 32.42 4.65 39.48
CA MET A 357 31.48 3.63 39.07
C MET A 357 30.98 3.93 37.66
N VAL A 358 31.25 3.03 36.71
CA VAL A 358 30.86 3.21 35.30
C VAL A 358 29.64 2.34 34.97
N ASP A 359 28.59 2.98 34.44
CA ASP A 359 27.38 2.34 33.93
C ASP A 359 27.14 2.71 32.46
N ASP A 360 26.35 1.92 31.73
CA ASP A 360 26.11 2.18 30.30
C ASP A 360 25.12 3.33 30.07
N SER A 361 24.03 3.37 30.83
CA SER A 361 22.92 4.30 30.63
C SER A 361 22.09 4.47 31.90
N ILE A 362 21.40 5.61 32.02
CA ILE A 362 20.39 5.87 33.05
C ILE A 362 19.06 6.19 32.38
N VAL A 363 18.05 5.36 32.60
CA VAL A 363 16.70 5.56 32.07
C VAL A 363 15.73 6.01 33.17
N ARG A 364 15.52 5.17 34.20
CA ARG A 364 14.59 5.49 35.32
C ARG A 364 15.28 5.94 36.61
N GLY A 365 16.62 5.84 36.70
CA GLY A 365 17.40 6.19 37.90
C GLY A 365 17.31 5.22 39.10
N THR A 366 16.22 4.45 39.22
CA THR A 366 15.96 3.57 40.39
C THR A 366 17.00 2.46 40.62
N THR A 367 17.64 1.97 39.56
CA THR A 367 18.69 0.95 39.68
C THR A 367 20.00 1.58 40.14
N SER A 368 20.41 2.68 39.49
CA SER A 368 21.63 3.42 39.82
C SER A 368 21.63 3.90 41.28
N SER A 369 20.50 4.43 41.76
CA SER A 369 20.33 4.84 43.17
C SER A 369 20.63 3.69 44.16
N LYS A 370 20.08 2.50 43.90
CA LYS A 370 20.30 1.31 44.75
C LYS A 370 21.75 0.80 44.70
N LEU A 371 22.41 0.94 43.55
CA LEU A 371 23.80 0.52 43.39
C LEU A 371 24.75 1.46 44.12
N ILE A 372 24.53 2.77 44.02
CA ILE A 372 25.31 3.76 44.77
C ILE A 372 25.13 3.53 46.27
N GLU A 373 23.89 3.31 46.74
CA GLU A 373 23.62 2.99 48.15
C GLU A 373 24.37 1.73 48.59
N LEU A 374 24.39 0.68 47.75
CA LEU A 374 25.11 -0.56 48.04
C LEU A 374 26.63 -0.33 48.15
N VAL A 375 27.21 0.48 47.25
CA VAL A 375 28.64 0.83 47.26
C VAL A 375 29.00 1.69 48.48
N LYS A 376 28.17 2.69 48.83
CA LYS A 376 28.34 3.52 50.03
C LYS A 376 28.23 2.67 51.31
N ARG A 377 27.26 1.76 51.39
CA ARG A 377 27.14 0.81 52.52
C ARG A 377 28.33 -0.14 52.65
N ALA A 378 29.01 -0.47 51.55
CA ALA A 378 30.25 -1.24 51.56
C ALA A 378 31.47 -0.42 52.05
N GLY A 379 31.29 0.87 52.33
CA GLY A 379 32.27 1.74 52.97
C GLY A 379 33.05 2.63 52.01
N ALA A 380 32.59 2.85 50.77
CA ALA A 380 33.22 3.83 49.88
C ALA A 380 33.17 5.25 50.47
N ALA A 381 34.27 6.00 50.32
CA ALA A 381 34.38 7.38 50.79
C ALA A 381 33.63 8.35 49.86
N GLU A 382 33.78 8.16 48.55
CA GLU A 382 33.11 8.92 47.49
C GLU A 382 32.71 7.94 46.37
N VAL A 383 31.59 8.22 45.69
CA VAL A 383 31.10 7.47 44.54
C VAL A 383 30.79 8.43 43.39
N HIS A 384 31.66 8.45 42.39
CA HIS A 384 31.50 9.19 41.15
C HIS A 384 30.86 8.30 40.10
N LEU A 385 29.64 8.61 39.68
CA LEU A 385 28.93 7.85 38.65
C LEU A 385 29.24 8.43 37.27
N LEU A 386 29.79 7.60 36.38
CA LEU A 386 30.04 7.94 35.00
C LEU A 386 29.20 7.06 34.09
N VAL A 387 28.51 7.67 33.12
CA VAL A 387 27.55 7.00 32.24
C VAL A 387 28.07 7.05 30.81
N SER A 388 28.32 5.90 30.19
CA SER A 388 28.92 5.80 28.85
C SER A 388 27.95 6.06 27.70
N SER A 389 26.92 6.87 27.95
CA SER A 389 25.96 7.37 26.98
C SER A 389 25.56 8.80 27.34
N PRO A 390 25.03 9.58 26.37
CA PRO A 390 24.28 10.78 26.69
C PRO A 390 23.01 10.48 27.50
N PRO A 391 22.40 11.49 28.14
CA PRO A 391 21.14 11.32 28.86
C PRO A 391 20.00 10.90 27.93
N VAL A 392 19.24 9.86 28.30
CA VAL A 392 18.07 9.38 27.53
C VAL A 392 16.87 10.29 27.80
N ARG A 393 16.59 11.22 26.88
CA ARG A 393 15.57 12.26 27.05
C ARG A 393 14.27 12.00 26.30
N HIS A 394 14.31 11.15 25.28
CA HIS A 394 13.20 10.94 24.36
C HIS A 394 12.86 9.45 24.22
N PRO A 395 11.56 9.12 24.06
CA PRO A 395 11.13 7.76 23.76
C PRO A 395 11.63 7.33 22.38
N CYS A 396 12.00 6.06 22.23
CA CYS A 396 12.42 5.51 20.95
C CYS A 396 11.22 5.03 20.12
N PRO A 397 11.05 5.49 18.86
CA PRO A 397 10.01 4.99 17.98
C PRO A 397 10.37 3.67 17.27
N TYR A 398 11.64 3.22 17.34
CA TYR A 398 12.15 2.10 16.53
C TYR A 398 12.25 0.77 17.26
N GLY A 399 11.68 0.67 18.47
CA GLY A 399 11.61 -0.59 19.22
C GLY A 399 12.58 -0.71 20.40
N MET A 400 12.79 0.37 21.14
CA MET A 400 13.39 0.28 22.49
C MET A 400 12.26 0.50 23.51
N ASP A 401 12.28 -0.26 24.60
CA ASP A 401 11.32 -0.17 25.72
C ASP A 401 11.46 1.12 26.55
N THR A 402 11.21 2.26 25.91
CA THR A 402 11.30 3.62 26.48
C THR A 402 10.07 4.44 26.13
N THR A 403 8.93 3.78 25.89
CA THR A 403 7.80 4.38 25.16
C THR A 403 7.04 5.47 25.93
N GLU A 404 7.23 5.59 27.24
CA GLU A 404 6.61 6.62 28.08
C GLU A 404 7.64 7.65 28.52
N ARG A 405 7.50 8.88 28.03
CA ARG A 405 8.41 10.00 28.33
C ARG A 405 8.49 10.27 29.82
N GLU A 406 7.37 10.15 30.53
CA GLU A 406 7.25 10.36 31.97
C GLU A 406 8.15 9.41 32.77
N THR A 407 8.47 8.23 32.23
CA THR A 407 9.35 7.27 32.90
C THR A 407 10.84 7.58 32.74
N LEU A 408 11.21 8.46 31.81
CA LEU A 408 12.59 8.86 31.55
C LEU A 408 13.01 9.97 32.52
N ILE A 409 14.00 9.70 33.36
CA ILE A 409 14.41 10.66 34.40
C ILE A 409 15.02 11.93 33.77
N ALA A 410 15.82 11.78 32.72
CA ALA A 410 16.48 12.88 32.04
C ALA A 410 15.57 13.71 31.11
N SER A 411 14.32 13.29 30.92
CA SER A 411 13.32 14.14 30.26
C SER A 411 12.67 15.15 31.20
N ARG A 412 12.83 14.96 32.52
CA ARG A 412 12.19 15.77 33.58
C ARG A 412 13.19 16.51 34.46
N LEU A 413 14.33 15.89 34.72
CA LEU A 413 15.37 16.41 35.61
C LEU A 413 16.62 16.78 34.82
N ASP A 414 17.35 17.78 35.31
CA ASP A 414 18.71 18.08 34.87
C ASP A 414 19.74 17.13 35.49
N VAL A 415 21.01 17.28 35.11
CA VAL A 415 22.08 16.36 35.56
C VAL A 415 22.32 16.45 37.07
N GLU A 416 22.19 17.64 37.65
CA GLU A 416 22.44 17.88 39.08
C GLU A 416 21.30 17.31 39.92
N GLU A 417 20.06 17.51 39.50
CA GLU A 417 18.88 16.90 40.11
C GLU A 417 18.93 15.37 40.03
N ILE A 418 19.43 14.79 38.91
CA ILE A 418 19.63 13.34 38.81
C ILE A 418 20.72 12.89 39.76
N ARG A 419 21.84 13.62 39.88
CA ARG A 419 22.94 13.32 40.81
C ARG A 419 22.43 13.21 42.24
N GLU A 420 21.65 14.20 42.67
CA GLU A 420 21.02 14.23 44.00
C GLU A 420 20.09 13.04 44.21
N LEU A 421 19.23 12.74 43.23
CA LEU A 421 18.27 11.64 43.31
C LEU A 421 18.94 10.28 43.41
N VAL A 422 20.03 10.05 42.65
CA VAL A 422 20.75 8.78 42.70
C VAL A 422 21.71 8.71 43.90
N GLY A 423 22.04 9.84 44.52
CA GLY A 423 22.90 9.92 45.71
C GLY A 423 24.40 9.81 45.41
N ALA A 424 24.83 10.12 44.18
CA ALA A 424 26.24 10.12 43.79
C ALA A 424 26.95 11.40 44.27
N ASP A 425 28.25 11.31 44.49
CA ASP A 425 29.09 12.46 44.85
C ASP A 425 29.37 13.33 43.61
N SER A 426 29.50 12.71 42.42
CA SER A 426 29.36 13.39 41.13
C SER A 426 28.71 12.48 40.09
N LEU A 427 28.07 13.09 39.08
CA LEU A 427 27.43 12.38 37.97
C LEU A 427 27.85 13.02 36.64
N HIS A 428 28.40 12.21 35.74
CA HIS A 428 28.83 12.66 34.42
C HIS A 428 28.31 11.71 33.33
N TYR A 429 27.74 12.29 32.28
CA TYR A 429 27.35 11.55 31.07
C TYR A 429 28.39 11.78 29.97
N LEU A 430 28.60 10.78 29.13
CA LEU A 430 29.33 10.94 27.88
C LEU A 430 28.55 11.93 26.99
N SER A 431 29.24 12.92 26.41
CA SER A 431 28.60 13.86 25.50
C SER A 431 28.16 13.17 24.19
N GLU A 432 27.23 13.78 23.46
CA GLU A 432 26.85 13.30 22.12
C GLU A 432 28.06 13.26 21.16
N GLY A 433 28.95 14.24 21.27
CA GLY A 433 30.20 14.27 20.50
C GLY A 433 31.16 13.16 20.92
N GLY A 434 31.26 12.87 22.22
CA GLY A 434 32.05 11.76 22.75
C GLY A 434 31.55 10.40 22.28
N LEU A 435 30.23 10.19 22.26
CA LEU A 435 29.64 8.97 21.70
C LEU A 435 29.96 8.82 20.21
N ARG A 436 29.85 9.91 19.42
CA ARG A 436 30.19 9.87 17.98
C ARG A 436 31.66 9.54 17.75
N ARG A 437 32.58 10.19 18.47
CA ARG A 437 34.02 9.90 18.38
C ARG A 437 34.34 8.46 18.75
N ALA A 438 33.72 7.93 19.82
CA ALA A 438 33.88 6.53 20.21
C ALA A 438 33.42 5.53 19.14
N LEU A 439 32.50 5.94 18.27
CA LEU A 439 32.01 5.15 17.13
C LEU A 439 32.70 5.53 15.80
N GLY A 440 33.81 6.27 15.85
CA GLY A 440 34.59 6.67 14.68
C GLY A 440 33.89 7.72 13.81
N ASP A 441 33.12 8.62 14.42
CA ASP A 441 32.41 9.74 13.78
C ASP A 441 31.42 9.35 12.66
N ARG A 442 31.01 8.07 12.64
CA ARG A 442 30.00 7.57 11.71
C ARG A 442 28.61 8.11 12.05
N PRO A 443 27.72 8.24 11.06
CA PRO A 443 26.34 8.61 11.33
C PRO A 443 25.65 7.46 12.09
N VAL A 444 24.99 7.80 13.20
CA VAL A 444 24.20 6.89 14.04
C VAL A 444 22.90 7.58 14.44
N CYS A 445 21.85 6.80 14.67
CA CYS A 445 20.61 7.31 15.22
C CYS A 445 20.82 7.79 16.66
N MET A 446 20.50 9.06 16.92
CA MET A 446 20.59 9.70 18.24
C MET A 446 19.22 10.07 18.80
N ALA A 447 18.14 9.55 18.23
CA ALA A 447 16.76 9.95 18.52
C ALA A 447 16.42 9.92 20.02
N CYS A 448 16.92 8.92 20.77
CA CYS A 448 16.67 8.79 22.20
C CYS A 448 17.31 9.93 23.04
N PHE A 449 18.33 10.59 22.49
CA PHE A 449 19.08 11.67 23.13
C PHE A 449 18.62 13.05 22.63
N THR A 450 18.41 13.20 21.31
CA THR A 450 18.15 14.48 20.64
C THR A 450 16.69 14.72 20.26
N GLY A 451 15.86 13.67 20.23
CA GLY A 451 14.49 13.71 19.72
C GLY A 451 14.37 13.72 18.19
N GLN A 452 15.48 13.82 17.45
CA GLN A 452 15.49 13.82 15.99
C GLN A 452 15.45 12.39 15.46
N CYS A 453 14.36 12.04 14.79
CA CYS A 453 14.06 10.68 14.37
C CYS A 453 14.30 10.51 12.85
N PRO A 454 15.37 9.82 12.41
CA PRO A 454 15.80 9.77 11.01
C PRO A 454 14.78 9.14 10.05
N ALA A 455 13.98 8.18 10.52
CA ALA A 455 12.91 7.53 9.75
C ALA A 455 11.50 8.10 10.06
N GLN A 456 11.40 9.20 10.82
CA GLN A 456 10.17 10.02 10.90
C GLN A 456 10.28 11.30 10.07
N GLU A 457 11.41 11.55 9.41
CA GLU A 457 11.52 12.61 8.40
C GLU A 457 10.86 12.17 7.08
N ALA A 458 9.53 12.07 7.11
CA ALA A 458 8.69 12.09 5.92
C ALA A 458 7.48 12.97 6.18
N LYS A 459 7.53 14.13 5.50
CA LYS A 459 6.48 15.07 5.10
C LYS A 459 5.06 14.84 5.65
N SER A 460 4.49 15.91 6.20
CA SER A 460 3.05 16.06 6.40
C SER A 460 2.31 15.63 5.13
N LEU A 461 1.50 14.57 5.23
CA LEU A 461 0.62 14.11 4.16
C LEU A 461 -0.23 15.27 3.66
N THR A 462 0.06 15.75 2.46
CA THR A 462 -0.82 16.67 1.75
C THR A 462 -1.81 15.86 0.91
N TYR A 463 -2.98 16.42 0.58
CA TYR A 463 -3.95 15.77 -0.33
C TYR A 463 -3.31 15.37 -1.68
N ARG A 464 -2.30 16.13 -2.12
CA ARG A 464 -1.42 15.84 -3.25
C ARG A 464 -0.65 14.53 -3.09
N GLU A 465 -0.20 14.19 -1.89
CA GLU A 465 0.53 12.95 -1.59
C GLU A 465 -0.39 11.74 -1.38
N SER A 466 -1.69 11.95 -1.11
CA SER A 466 -2.71 10.90 -1.28
C SER A 466 -3.05 10.61 -2.74
N GLY A 467 -2.35 11.25 -3.68
CA GLY A 467 -2.55 11.07 -5.11
C GLY A 467 -3.65 11.94 -5.70
N VAL A 468 -4.10 12.99 -5.00
CA VAL A 468 -5.10 13.94 -5.52
C VAL A 468 -4.51 15.35 -5.68
N ASP A 469 -4.32 15.80 -6.92
CA ASP A 469 -3.68 17.08 -7.25
C ASP A 469 -4.71 18.20 -7.50
N ILE A 470 -4.95 19.02 -6.47
CA ILE A 470 -5.88 20.15 -6.54
C ILE A 470 -5.46 21.17 -7.61
N ASP A 471 -4.15 21.39 -7.80
CA ASP A 471 -3.67 22.35 -8.79
C ASP A 471 -3.89 21.83 -10.22
N ALA A 472 -3.76 20.51 -10.41
CA ALA A 472 -4.14 19.87 -11.67
C ALA A 472 -5.66 19.99 -11.92
N GLY A 473 -6.49 19.80 -10.89
CA GLY A 473 -7.95 20.02 -10.96
C GLY A 473 -8.31 21.45 -11.36
N ASN A 474 -7.70 22.44 -10.71
CA ASN A 474 -7.90 23.86 -11.06
C ASN A 474 -7.48 24.17 -12.50
N LYS A 475 -6.37 23.57 -12.97
CA LYS A 475 -5.93 23.71 -14.36
C LYS A 475 -6.96 23.14 -15.35
N VAL A 476 -7.56 21.99 -15.05
CA VAL A 476 -8.65 21.42 -15.88
C VAL A 476 -9.81 22.40 -15.96
N VAL A 477 -10.26 22.95 -14.84
CA VAL A 477 -11.37 23.92 -14.79
C VAL A 477 -11.09 25.14 -15.69
N GLU A 478 -9.86 25.69 -15.66
CA GLU A 478 -9.49 26.80 -16.54
C GLU A 478 -9.49 26.42 -18.04
N LEU A 479 -9.04 25.22 -18.38
CA LEU A 479 -9.01 24.73 -19.76
C LEU A 479 -10.42 24.50 -20.33
N ILE A 480 -11.37 24.04 -19.51
CA ILE A 480 -12.71 23.67 -19.99
C ILE A 480 -13.73 24.82 -19.98
N LYS A 481 -13.52 25.87 -19.17
CA LYS A 481 -14.37 27.07 -19.13
C LYS A 481 -14.78 27.63 -20.50
N PRO A 482 -13.87 27.87 -21.47
CA PRO A 482 -14.27 28.36 -22.79
C PRO A 482 -15.13 27.33 -23.55
N LEU A 483 -14.79 26.05 -23.47
CA LEU A 483 -15.51 24.97 -24.16
C LEU A 483 -16.96 24.86 -23.68
N VAL A 484 -17.17 24.94 -22.36
CA VAL A 484 -18.51 24.91 -21.73
C VAL A 484 -19.33 26.12 -22.17
N ARG A 485 -18.74 27.33 -22.19
CA ARG A 485 -19.45 28.56 -22.59
C ARG A 485 -19.98 28.50 -24.02
N GLU A 486 -19.27 27.83 -24.92
CA GLU A 486 -19.71 27.67 -26.31
C GLU A 486 -20.93 26.74 -26.47
N THR A 487 -21.33 26.02 -25.42
CA THR A 487 -22.56 25.21 -25.39
C THR A 487 -23.78 25.99 -24.89
N ALA A 488 -23.60 27.26 -24.50
CA ALA A 488 -24.68 28.06 -23.93
C ALA A 488 -25.88 28.17 -24.87
N ARG A 489 -27.08 27.98 -24.30
CA ARG A 489 -28.36 28.11 -24.99
C ARG A 489 -29.37 28.84 -24.10
N PRO A 490 -30.48 29.37 -24.66
CA PRO A 490 -31.56 29.93 -23.87
C PRO A 490 -32.03 28.95 -22.80
N GLY A 491 -32.17 29.43 -21.56
CA GLY A 491 -32.51 28.62 -20.38
C GLY A 491 -31.31 28.33 -19.48
N LEU A 492 -30.06 28.41 -19.96
CA LEU A 492 -28.89 28.27 -19.08
C LEU A 492 -28.83 29.42 -18.05
N VAL A 493 -28.75 29.09 -16.76
CA VAL A 493 -28.61 30.08 -15.67
C VAL A 493 -27.27 29.87 -14.97
N GLY A 494 -26.44 30.92 -14.95
CA GLY A 494 -25.12 30.89 -14.33
C GLY A 494 -24.03 30.28 -15.24
N GLY A 495 -22.98 29.75 -14.63
CA GLY A 495 -21.85 29.13 -15.33
C GLY A 495 -21.21 28.02 -14.50
N ILE A 496 -20.19 27.40 -15.07
CA ILE A 496 -19.38 26.33 -14.45
C ILE A 496 -18.68 26.85 -13.16
N GLY A 497 -18.65 26.01 -12.13
CA GLY A 497 -17.91 26.26 -10.87
C GLY A 497 -18.77 26.43 -9.61
N GLY A 498 -20.10 26.35 -9.74
CA GLY A 498 -21.02 26.24 -8.60
C GLY A 498 -21.30 24.79 -8.19
N PHE A 499 -21.96 24.58 -7.05
CA PHE A 499 -22.34 23.26 -6.55
C PHE A 499 -23.41 22.53 -7.39
N GLY A 500 -23.98 23.20 -8.39
CA GLY A 500 -24.97 22.62 -9.29
C GLY A 500 -25.23 23.50 -10.50
N GLY A 501 -25.55 22.86 -11.63
CA GLY A 501 -26.01 23.55 -12.83
C GLY A 501 -27.49 23.91 -12.75
N MET A 502 -27.85 25.08 -13.27
CA MET A 502 -29.23 25.58 -13.26
C MET A 502 -29.74 25.78 -14.68
N PHE A 503 -30.94 25.29 -14.96
CA PHE A 503 -31.61 25.47 -16.24
C PHE A 503 -33.06 25.93 -16.03
N GLN A 504 -33.41 27.06 -16.62
CA GLN A 504 -34.75 27.62 -16.64
C GLN A 504 -35.52 27.10 -17.86
N LEU A 505 -36.66 26.47 -17.59
CA LEU A 505 -37.55 25.96 -18.62
C LEU A 505 -38.43 27.07 -19.23
N ASP A 506 -38.55 27.10 -20.57
CA ASP A 506 -39.49 28.01 -21.25
C ASP A 506 -40.91 27.41 -21.28
N LEU A 507 -41.71 27.78 -20.29
CA LEU A 507 -43.10 27.33 -20.16
C LEU A 507 -44.03 27.82 -21.28
N ARG A 508 -43.59 28.77 -22.13
CA ARG A 508 -44.37 29.18 -23.32
C ARG A 508 -44.21 28.16 -24.45
N LYS A 509 -43.03 27.54 -24.55
CA LYS A 509 -42.76 26.46 -25.50
C LYS A 509 -43.27 25.12 -24.98
N TYR A 510 -43.16 24.89 -23.66
CA TYR A 510 -43.61 23.66 -23.02
C TYR A 510 -44.66 23.94 -21.93
N PRO A 511 -45.95 24.09 -22.30
CA PRO A 511 -47.02 24.41 -21.35
C PRO A 511 -47.37 23.28 -20.37
N ASP A 512 -47.15 22.00 -20.72
CA ASP A 512 -47.31 20.84 -19.81
C ASP A 512 -46.06 19.94 -19.86
N PRO A 513 -44.94 20.41 -19.28
CA PRO A 513 -43.64 19.80 -19.49
C PRO A 513 -43.45 18.51 -18.68
N VAL A 514 -42.88 17.51 -19.34
CA VAL A 514 -42.35 16.29 -18.74
C VAL A 514 -40.86 16.22 -19.01
N LEU A 515 -40.07 16.05 -17.96
CA LEU A 515 -38.62 15.90 -18.06
C LEU A 515 -38.28 14.43 -18.30
N VAL A 516 -37.42 14.18 -19.27
CA VAL A 516 -36.91 12.85 -19.61
C VAL A 516 -35.42 12.84 -19.36
N SER A 517 -34.95 11.97 -18.47
CA SER A 517 -33.54 11.82 -18.16
C SER A 517 -32.98 10.51 -18.70
N GLY A 518 -31.72 10.54 -19.12
CA GLY A 518 -30.97 9.38 -19.60
C GLY A 518 -29.54 9.43 -19.07
N ALA A 519 -28.98 8.27 -18.75
CA ALA A 519 -27.62 8.14 -18.27
C ALA A 519 -26.96 6.92 -18.92
N ASP A 520 -25.77 7.12 -19.49
CA ASP A 520 -25.00 6.04 -20.11
C ASP A 520 -23.51 6.36 -20.12
N GLY A 521 -22.69 5.32 -20.30
CA GLY A 521 -21.24 5.42 -20.43
C GLY A 521 -20.76 5.05 -21.84
N VAL A 522 -19.44 5.11 -22.03
CA VAL A 522 -18.80 4.74 -23.30
C VAL A 522 -18.24 3.30 -23.27
N GLY A 523 -18.12 2.72 -22.08
CA GLY A 523 -17.72 1.34 -21.88
C GLY A 523 -16.31 1.03 -22.37
N THR A 524 -16.08 -0.18 -22.87
CA THR A 524 -14.72 -0.66 -23.16
C THR A 524 -14.08 -0.05 -24.41
N LYS A 525 -14.78 0.80 -25.18
CA LYS A 525 -14.22 1.62 -26.27
C LYS A 525 -13.08 2.51 -25.76
N LEU A 526 -13.14 2.92 -24.49
CA LEU A 526 -12.10 3.66 -23.77
C LEU A 526 -10.70 3.04 -23.90
N LYS A 527 -10.57 1.70 -23.88
CA LYS A 527 -9.27 1.05 -24.02
C LYS A 527 -8.60 1.29 -25.38
N LEU A 528 -9.38 1.49 -26.44
CA LEU A 528 -8.86 1.87 -27.75
C LEU A 528 -8.44 3.33 -27.78
N ALA A 529 -9.21 4.21 -27.14
CA ALA A 529 -8.86 5.63 -26.98
C ALA A 529 -7.53 5.80 -26.23
N PHE A 530 -7.31 5.04 -25.14
CA PHE A 530 -6.04 5.04 -24.40
C PHE A 530 -4.88 4.58 -25.28
N SER A 531 -5.07 3.48 -26.02
CA SER A 531 -4.02 2.90 -26.88
C SER A 531 -3.61 3.83 -28.02
N LEU A 532 -4.53 4.65 -28.52
CA LEU A 532 -4.31 5.60 -29.61
C LEU A 532 -4.03 7.03 -29.14
N ASN A 533 -4.15 7.29 -27.84
CA ASN A 533 -4.13 8.62 -27.23
C ASN A 533 -5.13 9.60 -27.90
N LYS A 534 -6.37 9.15 -28.11
CA LYS A 534 -7.45 9.90 -28.78
C LYS A 534 -8.70 9.95 -27.90
N HIS A 535 -8.83 11.03 -27.14
CA HIS A 535 -9.85 11.13 -26.07
C HIS A 535 -11.07 11.98 -26.44
N HIS A 536 -10.95 12.89 -27.40
CA HIS A 536 -12.05 13.79 -27.78
C HIS A 536 -13.26 13.09 -28.39
N THR A 537 -13.08 11.96 -29.08
CA THR A 537 -14.19 11.21 -29.68
C THR A 537 -15.08 10.59 -28.61
N ILE A 538 -14.49 10.18 -27.47
CA ILE A 538 -15.17 9.58 -26.33
C ILE A 538 -16.16 10.57 -25.69
N GLY A 539 -15.81 11.85 -25.61
CA GLY A 539 -16.74 12.86 -25.09
C GLY A 539 -18.00 13.01 -25.96
N ILE A 540 -17.85 12.95 -27.28
CA ILE A 540 -18.99 12.98 -28.22
C ILE A 540 -19.83 11.71 -28.05
N ASP A 541 -19.19 10.55 -27.91
CA ASP A 541 -19.88 9.29 -27.63
C ASP A 541 -20.74 9.36 -26.36
N ALA A 542 -20.21 9.89 -25.26
CA ALA A 542 -20.94 10.02 -24.00
C ALA A 542 -22.22 10.85 -24.15
N VAL A 543 -22.16 11.95 -24.91
CA VAL A 543 -23.33 12.77 -25.22
C VAL A 543 -24.30 11.99 -26.11
N ALA A 544 -23.81 11.41 -27.21
CA ALA A 544 -24.63 10.72 -28.19
C ALA A 544 -25.43 9.57 -27.58
N MET A 545 -24.81 8.79 -26.69
CA MET A 545 -25.47 7.68 -26.00
C MET A 545 -26.68 8.16 -25.18
N CYS A 546 -26.54 9.28 -24.46
CA CYS A 546 -27.62 9.78 -23.60
C CYS A 546 -28.69 10.58 -24.36
N VAL A 547 -28.28 11.49 -25.26
CA VAL A 547 -29.23 12.40 -25.92
C VAL A 547 -30.12 11.67 -26.93
N ASN A 548 -29.59 10.64 -27.59
CA ASN A 548 -30.39 9.83 -28.52
C ASN A 548 -31.41 8.96 -27.77
N ASP A 549 -31.11 8.54 -26.53
CA ASP A 549 -32.02 7.76 -25.68
C ASP A 549 -33.20 8.60 -25.18
N ILE A 550 -32.96 9.80 -24.64
CA ILE A 550 -34.08 10.67 -24.24
C ILE A 550 -34.93 11.10 -25.43
N LEU A 551 -34.30 11.24 -26.61
CA LEU A 551 -34.96 11.60 -27.85
C LEU A 551 -35.99 10.55 -28.29
N THR A 552 -35.87 9.28 -27.87
CA THR A 552 -36.84 8.23 -28.24
C THR A 552 -38.24 8.51 -27.70
N HIS A 553 -38.35 9.38 -26.69
CA HIS A 553 -39.61 9.81 -26.10
C HIS A 553 -40.13 11.13 -26.69
N GLY A 554 -39.48 11.65 -27.73
CA GLY A 554 -39.77 12.97 -28.31
C GLY A 554 -39.17 14.14 -27.53
N ALA A 555 -38.30 13.88 -26.55
CA ALA A 555 -37.73 14.92 -25.71
C ALA A 555 -36.64 15.72 -26.43
N GLU A 556 -36.77 17.04 -26.44
CA GLU A 556 -35.70 17.96 -26.83
C GLU A 556 -34.65 18.00 -25.71
N PRO A 557 -33.37 17.64 -25.97
CA PRO A 557 -32.32 17.73 -24.97
C PRO A 557 -32.15 19.18 -24.49
N LEU A 558 -32.19 19.42 -23.18
CA LEU A 558 -32.00 20.73 -22.57
C LEU A 558 -30.55 20.92 -22.13
N PHE A 559 -30.07 19.98 -21.32
CA PHE A 559 -28.74 20.03 -20.76
C PHE A 559 -28.12 18.66 -20.56
N PHE A 560 -26.80 18.66 -20.39
CA PHE A 560 -25.97 17.50 -20.16
C PHE A 560 -25.03 17.73 -18.97
N LEU A 561 -24.76 16.67 -18.21
CA LEU A 561 -23.75 16.60 -17.17
C LEU A 561 -22.80 15.44 -17.46
N ASP A 562 -21.52 15.60 -17.16
CA ASP A 562 -20.52 14.54 -17.26
C ASP A 562 -19.94 14.13 -15.90
N TYR A 563 -19.53 12.87 -15.80
CA TYR A 563 -18.77 12.35 -14.66
C TYR A 563 -17.53 11.67 -15.20
N LEU A 564 -16.35 12.23 -14.89
CA LEU A 564 -15.05 11.73 -15.32
C LEU A 564 -14.29 11.23 -14.08
N ALA A 565 -14.03 9.93 -14.02
CA ALA A 565 -13.26 9.32 -12.95
C ALA A 565 -11.90 8.85 -13.47
N VAL A 566 -10.80 9.32 -12.86
CA VAL A 566 -9.43 9.09 -13.34
C VAL A 566 -8.57 8.44 -12.25
N GLY A 567 -7.63 7.59 -12.61
CA GLY A 567 -6.67 7.04 -11.65
C GLY A 567 -5.63 8.06 -11.19
N LYS A 568 -5.16 8.87 -12.14
CA LYS A 568 -4.33 10.06 -11.92
C LYS A 568 -4.74 11.11 -12.95
N LEU A 569 -4.97 12.33 -12.51
CA LEU A 569 -5.47 13.41 -13.33
C LEU A 569 -4.36 13.93 -14.27
N ASN A 570 -4.58 13.73 -15.56
CA ASN A 570 -3.84 14.42 -16.61
C ASN A 570 -4.73 15.55 -17.16
N PRO A 571 -4.37 16.84 -16.93
CA PRO A 571 -5.21 17.95 -17.34
C PRO A 571 -5.51 18.02 -18.84
N ASP A 572 -4.57 17.59 -19.68
CA ASP A 572 -4.71 17.67 -21.14
C ASP A 572 -5.65 16.57 -21.66
N GLU A 573 -5.60 15.37 -21.06
CA GLU A 573 -6.52 14.27 -21.37
C GLU A 573 -7.95 14.60 -20.92
N ALA A 574 -8.11 15.10 -19.70
CA ALA A 574 -9.41 15.51 -19.17
C ALA A 574 -10.03 16.64 -20.03
N ALA A 575 -9.23 17.65 -20.39
CA ALA A 575 -9.68 18.72 -21.27
C ALA A 575 -10.08 18.20 -22.67
N ALA A 576 -9.37 17.22 -23.22
CA ALA A 576 -9.72 16.60 -24.49
C ALA A 576 -11.06 15.84 -24.43
N VAL A 577 -11.33 15.11 -23.34
CA VAL A 577 -12.64 14.46 -23.14
C VAL A 577 -13.75 15.51 -23.09
N VAL A 578 -13.59 16.55 -22.27
CA VAL A 578 -14.60 17.62 -22.12
C VAL A 578 -14.78 18.41 -23.41
N GLN A 579 -13.73 18.60 -24.21
CA GLN A 579 -13.85 19.16 -25.56
C GLN A 579 -14.79 18.34 -26.44
N GLY A 580 -14.67 17.01 -26.37
CA GLY A 580 -15.61 16.08 -27.01
C GLY A 580 -17.04 16.25 -26.53
N VAL A 581 -17.23 16.31 -25.20
CA VAL A 581 -18.56 16.51 -24.59
C VAL A 581 -19.17 17.83 -25.05
N ALA A 582 -18.41 18.93 -25.00
CA ALA A 582 -18.87 20.24 -25.44
C ALA A 582 -19.25 20.24 -26.94
N GLN A 583 -18.48 19.56 -27.78
CA GLN A 583 -18.79 19.39 -29.20
C GLN A 583 -20.10 18.59 -29.40
N GLY A 584 -20.25 17.46 -28.70
CA GLY A 584 -21.49 16.68 -28.73
C GLY A 584 -22.70 17.48 -28.28
N CYS A 585 -22.57 18.29 -27.21
CA CYS A 585 -23.62 19.16 -26.71
C CYS A 585 -24.07 20.20 -27.76
N LYS A 586 -23.13 20.80 -28.50
CA LYS A 586 -23.46 21.73 -29.60
C LYS A 586 -24.19 21.04 -30.75
N GLU A 587 -23.78 19.82 -31.09
CA GLU A 587 -24.43 19.02 -32.12
C GLU A 587 -25.86 18.64 -31.72
N ALA A 588 -26.05 18.27 -30.45
CA ALA A 588 -27.35 17.95 -29.85
C ALA A 588 -28.21 19.18 -29.55
N GLY A 589 -27.63 20.37 -29.46
CA GLY A 589 -28.34 21.60 -29.09
C GLY A 589 -28.68 21.71 -27.60
N CYS A 590 -27.90 21.08 -26.71
CA CYS A 590 -28.05 21.17 -25.26
C CYS A 590 -26.89 21.93 -24.59
N ALA A 591 -27.13 22.49 -23.40
CA ALA A 591 -26.07 23.11 -22.59
C ALA A 591 -25.27 22.05 -21.83
N LEU A 592 -23.94 22.17 -21.78
CA LEU A 592 -23.13 21.47 -20.79
C LEU A 592 -23.21 22.26 -19.47
N LEU A 593 -23.90 21.71 -18.48
CA LEU A 593 -24.11 22.39 -17.18
C LEU A 593 -22.90 22.27 -16.25
N GLY A 594 -22.03 21.32 -16.52
CA GLY A 594 -20.88 20.98 -15.69
C GLY A 594 -20.87 19.49 -15.37
N GLY A 595 -19.96 19.10 -14.52
CA GLY A 595 -19.73 17.71 -14.20
C GLY A 595 -18.75 17.58 -13.05
N GLU A 596 -18.45 16.33 -12.69
CA GLU A 596 -17.48 16.02 -11.66
C GLU A 596 -16.24 15.37 -12.30
N THR A 597 -15.06 15.84 -11.93
CA THR A 597 -13.79 15.18 -12.26
C THR A 597 -13.18 14.63 -10.98
N ALA A 598 -13.30 13.32 -10.77
CA ALA A 598 -12.86 12.65 -9.56
C ALA A 598 -11.52 11.91 -9.80
N GLU A 599 -10.48 12.28 -9.06
CA GLU A 599 -9.22 11.53 -9.01
C GLU A 599 -9.35 10.42 -7.94
N MET A 600 -9.33 9.17 -8.39
CA MET A 600 -9.56 7.96 -7.60
C MET A 600 -8.34 7.04 -7.64
N PRO A 601 -7.21 7.43 -7.03
CA PRO A 601 -5.98 6.65 -7.04
C PRO A 601 -6.23 5.27 -6.40
N GLY A 602 -5.80 4.22 -7.08
CA GLY A 602 -6.01 2.84 -6.66
C GLY A 602 -7.30 2.18 -7.19
N PHE A 603 -8.26 2.96 -7.72
CA PHE A 603 -9.46 2.41 -8.36
C PHE A 603 -9.22 2.15 -9.86
N TYR A 604 -8.62 3.14 -10.55
CA TYR A 604 -8.18 3.01 -11.95
C TYR A 604 -6.66 2.89 -12.03
N ARG A 605 -6.16 2.17 -13.04
CA ARG A 605 -4.71 2.11 -13.30
C ARG A 605 -4.22 3.49 -13.78
N PRO A 606 -2.93 3.82 -13.57
CA PRO A 606 -2.36 5.05 -14.13
C PRO A 606 -2.58 5.14 -15.64
N GLY A 607 -3.10 6.28 -16.12
CA GLY A 607 -3.44 6.51 -17.53
C GLY A 607 -4.78 5.92 -17.98
N GLU A 608 -5.61 5.42 -17.04
CA GLU A 608 -6.96 4.97 -17.32
C GLU A 608 -8.00 5.86 -16.64
N TYR A 609 -9.14 6.04 -17.31
CA TYR A 609 -10.30 6.76 -16.79
C TYR A 609 -11.62 6.07 -17.19
N ASP A 610 -12.71 6.46 -16.56
CA ASP A 610 -14.07 6.16 -17.00
C ASP A 610 -14.88 7.44 -17.14
N VAL A 611 -15.85 7.44 -18.06
CA VAL A 611 -16.71 8.59 -18.31
C VAL A 611 -18.16 8.16 -18.48
N ALA A 612 -19.03 8.84 -17.74
CA ALA A 612 -20.47 8.70 -17.82
C ALA A 612 -21.13 10.05 -18.15
N GLY A 613 -22.19 9.98 -18.92
CA GLY A 613 -23.01 11.12 -19.32
C GLY A 613 -24.40 11.07 -18.69
N PHE A 614 -24.99 12.25 -18.50
CA PHE A 614 -26.36 12.41 -18.02
C PHE A 614 -27.05 13.50 -18.84
N ALA A 615 -28.04 13.12 -19.64
CA ALA A 615 -28.84 14.06 -20.42
C ALA A 615 -30.21 14.26 -19.76
N VAL A 616 -30.70 15.50 -19.79
CA VAL A 616 -32.09 15.82 -19.46
C VAL A 616 -32.71 16.56 -20.63
N GLY A 617 -33.83 16.05 -21.12
CA GLY A 617 -34.66 16.69 -22.12
C GLY A 617 -36.06 16.99 -21.62
N VAL A 618 -36.84 17.65 -22.46
CA VAL A 618 -38.23 17.98 -22.18
C VAL A 618 -39.12 17.67 -23.37
N VAL A 619 -40.33 17.20 -23.07
CA VAL A 619 -41.42 16.98 -24.02
C VAL A 619 -42.70 17.43 -23.33
N ASN A 620 -43.72 17.88 -24.07
CA ASN A 620 -45.03 18.04 -23.43
C ASN A 620 -45.68 16.68 -23.21
N ARG A 621 -46.47 16.54 -22.14
CA ARG A 621 -47.15 15.29 -21.81
C ARG A 621 -47.92 14.68 -22.99
N GLN A 622 -48.62 15.50 -23.78
CA GLN A 622 -49.41 15.04 -24.92
C GLN A 622 -48.57 14.63 -26.14
N ASP A 623 -47.31 15.04 -26.20
CA ASP A 623 -46.39 14.80 -27.32
C ASP A 623 -45.44 13.62 -27.04
N ILE A 624 -45.58 12.94 -25.88
CA ILE A 624 -44.76 11.79 -25.51
C ILE A 624 -44.96 10.65 -26.51
N ILE A 625 -43.84 10.10 -26.96
CA ILE A 625 -43.80 8.94 -27.84
C ILE A 625 -43.36 7.72 -27.02
N ASP A 626 -44.22 6.70 -26.96
CA ASP A 626 -43.99 5.50 -26.15
C ASP A 626 -44.26 4.19 -26.92
N GLY A 627 -44.58 4.26 -28.21
CA GLY A 627 -44.90 3.09 -29.04
C GLY A 627 -46.33 2.58 -28.91
N SER A 628 -47.14 3.08 -27.96
CA SER A 628 -48.49 2.56 -27.67
C SER A 628 -49.47 2.68 -28.84
N SER A 629 -49.22 3.63 -29.76
CA SER A 629 -50.06 3.88 -30.95
C SER A 629 -49.61 3.12 -32.21
N ILE A 630 -48.56 2.28 -32.10
CA ILE A 630 -48.10 1.43 -33.20
C ILE A 630 -49.14 0.36 -33.49
N ALA A 631 -49.40 0.13 -34.77
CA ALA A 631 -50.32 -0.86 -35.29
C ALA A 631 -49.70 -1.68 -36.43
N ALA A 632 -50.26 -2.86 -36.70
CA ALA A 632 -49.90 -3.63 -37.88
C ALA A 632 -50.11 -2.80 -39.16
N GLY A 633 -49.13 -2.85 -40.06
CA GLY A 633 -49.07 -2.02 -41.27
C GLY A 633 -48.19 -0.78 -41.14
N ASP A 634 -47.85 -0.34 -39.92
CA ASP A 634 -46.92 0.79 -39.73
C ASP A 634 -45.53 0.48 -40.29
N VAL A 635 -44.86 1.52 -40.78
CA VAL A 635 -43.57 1.41 -41.47
C VAL A 635 -42.44 1.82 -40.53
N VAL A 636 -41.40 0.98 -40.46
CA VAL A 636 -40.20 1.25 -39.68
C VAL A 636 -39.10 1.78 -40.60
N ILE A 637 -38.69 3.03 -40.37
CA ILE A 637 -37.66 3.73 -41.13
C ILE A 637 -36.39 3.77 -40.28
N GLY A 638 -35.27 3.29 -40.81
CA GLY A 638 -33.95 3.32 -40.20
C GLY A 638 -33.11 4.50 -40.70
N LEU A 639 -32.32 5.09 -39.81
CA LEU A 639 -31.34 6.13 -40.12
C LEU A 639 -29.91 5.54 -40.07
N PRO A 640 -29.07 5.82 -41.07
CA PRO A 640 -27.72 5.26 -41.12
C PRO A 640 -26.81 5.73 -39.98
N SER A 641 -26.10 4.78 -39.36
CA SER A 641 -24.96 5.06 -38.48
C SER A 641 -23.71 5.42 -39.29
N ASN A 642 -22.75 6.06 -38.63
CA ASN A 642 -21.42 6.33 -39.21
C ASN A 642 -20.41 5.20 -38.89
N GLY A 643 -20.82 4.17 -38.15
CA GLY A 643 -19.98 3.06 -37.71
C GLY A 643 -20.54 2.37 -36.46
N LEU A 644 -19.65 1.85 -35.63
CA LEU A 644 -19.99 1.21 -34.36
C LEU A 644 -20.40 2.25 -33.33
N HIS A 645 -21.54 2.03 -32.67
CA HIS A 645 -21.88 2.74 -31.43
C HIS A 645 -21.08 2.18 -30.26
N SER A 646 -20.97 2.90 -29.14
CA SER A 646 -20.10 2.56 -27.99
C SER A 646 -20.34 1.18 -27.36
N ASN A 647 -21.49 0.56 -27.61
CA ASN A 647 -21.81 -0.80 -27.14
C ASN A 647 -21.20 -1.90 -28.03
N GLY A 648 -20.91 -3.06 -27.44
CA GLY A 648 -20.31 -4.20 -28.14
C GLY A 648 -18.78 -4.18 -28.26
N TYR A 649 -18.10 -3.14 -27.76
CA TYR A 649 -16.64 -3.00 -27.87
C TYR A 649 -15.83 -4.09 -27.14
N SER A 650 -16.43 -4.78 -26.17
CA SER A 650 -15.79 -5.94 -25.52
C SER A 650 -15.55 -7.07 -26.52
N LEU A 651 -16.48 -7.30 -27.46
CA LEU A 651 -16.31 -8.26 -28.55
C LEU A 651 -15.35 -7.71 -29.61
N VAL A 652 -15.52 -6.47 -30.05
CA VAL A 652 -14.65 -5.80 -31.03
C VAL A 652 -13.18 -5.89 -30.62
N ARG A 653 -12.87 -5.58 -29.36
CA ARG A 653 -11.50 -5.64 -28.82
C ARG A 653 -10.92 -7.05 -28.82
N ARG A 654 -11.73 -8.08 -28.63
CA ARG A 654 -11.29 -9.48 -28.70
C ARG A 654 -11.01 -9.87 -30.14
N VAL A 655 -11.87 -9.48 -31.08
CA VAL A 655 -11.72 -9.79 -32.51
C VAL A 655 -10.45 -9.16 -33.09
N PHE A 656 -10.16 -7.91 -32.73
CA PHE A 656 -8.97 -7.19 -33.21
C PHE A 656 -7.76 -7.26 -32.26
N ALA A 657 -7.76 -8.19 -31.30
CA ALA A 657 -6.66 -8.32 -30.35
C ALA A 657 -5.33 -8.61 -31.08
N GLY A 658 -4.29 -7.83 -30.76
CA GLY A 658 -2.95 -7.99 -31.35
C GLY A 658 -2.77 -7.35 -32.73
N GLN A 659 -3.81 -6.72 -33.32
CA GLN A 659 -3.66 -5.96 -34.56
C GLN A 659 -3.15 -4.54 -34.31
N ASP A 660 -2.39 -3.99 -35.27
CA ASP A 660 -1.93 -2.61 -35.22
C ASP A 660 -3.08 -1.65 -35.58
N LEU A 661 -3.54 -0.89 -34.58
CA LEU A 661 -4.63 0.08 -34.75
C LEU A 661 -4.27 1.24 -35.70
N ARG A 662 -2.99 1.48 -35.97
CA ARG A 662 -2.54 2.55 -36.88
C ARG A 662 -2.39 2.07 -38.33
N ALA A 663 -2.46 0.77 -38.57
CA ALA A 663 -2.35 0.21 -39.90
C ALA A 663 -3.64 0.42 -40.71
N VAL A 664 -3.47 0.79 -41.99
CA VAL A 664 -4.58 0.87 -42.94
C VAL A 664 -5.08 -0.53 -43.26
N VAL A 665 -6.37 -0.77 -43.04
CA VAL A 665 -7.01 -2.04 -43.37
C VAL A 665 -7.61 -1.94 -44.76
N ARG A 666 -7.24 -2.87 -45.65
CA ARG A 666 -7.64 -2.85 -47.06
C ARG A 666 -9.16 -2.78 -47.25
N GLU A 667 -9.91 -3.54 -46.45
CA GLU A 667 -11.38 -3.57 -46.49
C GLU A 667 -12.04 -2.28 -45.98
N LEU A 668 -11.34 -1.49 -45.16
CA LEU A 668 -11.86 -0.24 -44.56
C LEU A 668 -11.39 1.00 -45.32
N GLY A 669 -10.23 0.94 -45.99
CA GLY A 669 -9.64 2.06 -46.73
C GLY A 669 -8.97 3.12 -45.83
N GLU A 670 -8.96 2.93 -44.52
CA GLU A 670 -8.42 3.85 -43.52
C GLU A 670 -7.77 3.06 -42.35
N PRO A 671 -7.06 3.73 -41.42
CA PRO A 671 -6.52 3.04 -40.25
C PRO A 671 -7.61 2.43 -39.36
N LEU A 672 -7.39 1.20 -38.88
CA LEU A 672 -8.36 0.47 -38.05
C LEU A 672 -8.85 1.31 -36.85
N GLY A 673 -7.93 2.02 -36.21
CA GLY A 673 -8.20 2.89 -35.08
C GLY A 673 -9.14 4.05 -35.39
N GLU A 674 -9.07 4.63 -36.60
CA GLU A 674 -9.98 5.71 -37.00
C GLU A 674 -11.42 5.20 -37.16
N THR A 675 -11.58 4.04 -37.81
CA THR A 675 -12.89 3.41 -37.96
C THR A 675 -13.48 3.01 -36.61
N LEU A 676 -12.67 2.44 -35.71
CA LEU A 676 -13.10 2.01 -34.38
C LEU A 676 -13.27 3.14 -33.36
N LEU A 677 -12.70 4.32 -33.58
CA LEU A 677 -12.89 5.48 -32.69
C LEU A 677 -13.83 6.53 -33.25
N ARG A 678 -14.40 6.29 -34.44
CA ARG A 678 -15.42 7.16 -35.02
C ARG A 678 -16.56 7.37 -34.00
N PRO A 679 -16.92 8.63 -33.69
CA PRO A 679 -17.94 8.91 -32.69
C PRO A 679 -19.31 8.35 -33.06
N THR A 680 -20.10 7.95 -32.08
CA THR A 680 -21.52 7.63 -32.23
C THR A 680 -22.26 8.86 -32.76
N ARG A 681 -23.11 8.66 -33.77
CA ARG A 681 -23.84 9.76 -34.42
C ARG A 681 -24.94 10.32 -33.52
N ILE A 682 -25.11 11.65 -33.52
CA ILE A 682 -26.17 12.37 -32.80
C ILE A 682 -27.33 12.68 -33.78
N TYR A 683 -28.55 12.24 -33.46
CA TYR A 683 -29.72 12.36 -34.34
C TYR A 683 -30.72 13.46 -33.95
N VAL A 684 -30.40 14.30 -32.98
CA VAL A 684 -31.34 15.25 -32.38
C VAL A 684 -31.97 16.20 -33.41
N LYS A 685 -31.15 16.88 -34.23
CA LYS A 685 -31.65 17.84 -35.23
C LYS A 685 -32.60 17.22 -36.27
N PRO A 686 -32.23 16.13 -36.98
CA PRO A 686 -33.13 15.54 -37.98
C PRO A 686 -34.42 15.00 -37.35
N ILE A 687 -34.36 14.43 -36.14
CA ILE A 687 -35.55 13.88 -35.48
C ILE A 687 -36.46 14.99 -34.95
N LEU A 688 -35.95 16.03 -34.28
CA LEU A 688 -36.79 17.16 -33.85
C LEU A 688 -37.44 17.86 -35.04
N GLY A 689 -36.73 17.97 -36.18
CA GLY A 689 -37.28 18.47 -37.44
C GLY A 689 -38.39 17.57 -38.02
N LEU A 690 -38.27 16.25 -37.85
CA LEU A 690 -39.30 15.27 -38.23
C LEU A 690 -40.56 15.39 -37.35
N LEU A 691 -40.39 15.46 -36.03
CA LEU A 691 -41.50 15.54 -35.06
C LEU A 691 -42.40 16.77 -35.28
N GLY A 692 -41.85 17.86 -35.83
CA GLY A 692 -42.64 19.04 -36.20
C GLY A 692 -43.45 18.90 -37.50
N LYS A 693 -43.26 17.83 -38.27
CA LYS A 693 -43.84 17.65 -39.61
C LYS A 693 -44.79 16.45 -39.72
N VAL A 694 -44.53 15.38 -38.98
CA VAL A 694 -45.29 14.12 -39.07
C VAL A 694 -45.59 13.54 -37.71
N ARG A 695 -46.60 12.69 -37.64
CA ARG A 695 -46.90 11.92 -36.43
C ARG A 695 -46.01 10.67 -36.35
N VAL A 696 -45.01 10.71 -35.48
CA VAL A 696 -44.17 9.55 -35.14
C VAL A 696 -44.83 8.75 -34.01
N LYS A 697 -44.88 7.43 -34.16
CA LYS A 697 -45.55 6.51 -33.23
C LYS A 697 -44.60 5.82 -32.26
N GLY A 698 -43.33 5.65 -32.66
CA GLY A 698 -42.29 5.03 -31.85
C GLY A 698 -40.91 5.32 -32.40
N MET A 699 -39.88 5.31 -31.54
CA MET A 699 -38.49 5.57 -31.92
C MET A 699 -37.54 4.72 -31.11
N ALA A 700 -36.46 4.23 -31.72
CA ALA A 700 -35.46 3.42 -31.04
C ALA A 700 -34.04 3.88 -31.38
N HIS A 701 -33.24 4.15 -30.36
CA HIS A 701 -31.80 4.31 -30.49
C HIS A 701 -31.15 2.92 -30.53
N ILE A 702 -30.40 2.61 -31.59
CA ILE A 702 -29.87 1.27 -31.81
C ILE A 702 -28.49 1.14 -31.17
N THR A 703 -28.45 0.58 -29.96
CA THR A 703 -27.22 0.45 -29.16
C THR A 703 -26.96 -1.02 -28.76
N GLY A 704 -26.84 -1.31 -27.46
CA GLY A 704 -26.70 -2.67 -26.94
C GLY A 704 -28.02 -3.41 -27.12
N GLY A 705 -27.98 -4.66 -27.56
CA GLY A 705 -29.18 -5.38 -28.01
C GLY A 705 -29.51 -5.19 -29.50
N GLY A 706 -28.73 -4.35 -30.20
CA GLY A 706 -28.73 -4.24 -31.66
C GLY A 706 -30.10 -3.88 -32.23
N LEU A 707 -30.36 -4.29 -33.47
CA LEU A 707 -31.64 -4.04 -34.14
C LEU A 707 -32.79 -4.84 -33.53
N ILE A 708 -32.50 -6.03 -33.01
CA ILE A 708 -33.51 -6.98 -32.54
C ILE A 708 -34.13 -6.51 -31.23
N GLU A 709 -33.32 -6.26 -30.20
CA GLU A 709 -33.86 -5.94 -28.87
C GLU A 709 -34.33 -4.49 -28.79
N ASN A 710 -33.63 -3.54 -29.42
CA ASN A 710 -33.99 -2.12 -29.28
C ASN A 710 -35.30 -1.77 -29.99
N ILE A 711 -35.56 -2.32 -31.18
CA ILE A 711 -36.84 -2.10 -31.86
C ILE A 711 -37.96 -2.87 -31.16
N ALA A 712 -37.69 -4.06 -30.60
CA ALA A 712 -38.70 -4.81 -29.86
C ALA A 712 -39.22 -4.03 -28.63
N ARG A 713 -38.39 -3.20 -27.99
CA ARG A 713 -38.78 -2.41 -26.79
C ARG A 713 -39.91 -1.43 -27.04
N ILE A 714 -40.09 -0.97 -28.28
CA ILE A 714 -41.12 0.01 -28.62
C ILE A 714 -42.37 -0.63 -29.25
N LEU A 715 -42.36 -1.92 -29.53
CA LEU A 715 -43.50 -2.61 -30.12
C LEU A 715 -44.50 -3.04 -29.04
N PRO A 716 -45.81 -2.73 -29.20
CA PRO A 716 -46.85 -3.27 -28.33
C PRO A 716 -46.89 -4.81 -28.33
N PRO A 717 -47.39 -5.44 -27.26
CA PRO A 717 -47.60 -6.89 -27.21
C PRO A 717 -48.47 -7.38 -28.39
N GLY A 718 -48.08 -8.49 -29.01
CA GLY A 718 -48.78 -9.05 -30.17
C GLY A 718 -48.44 -8.39 -31.52
N LEU A 719 -47.49 -7.44 -31.54
CA LEU A 719 -46.89 -6.92 -32.75
C LEU A 719 -45.41 -7.32 -32.86
N GLY A 720 -44.97 -7.52 -34.10
CA GLY A 720 -43.60 -7.85 -34.45
C GLY A 720 -43.12 -7.14 -35.71
N LEU A 721 -41.86 -7.35 -36.06
CA LEU A 721 -41.24 -6.81 -37.26
C LEU A 721 -40.30 -7.84 -37.87
N THR A 722 -40.45 -8.11 -39.16
CA THR A 722 -39.44 -8.82 -39.94
C THR A 722 -38.55 -7.81 -40.67
N ILE A 723 -37.28 -7.72 -40.25
CA ILE A 723 -36.26 -6.88 -40.85
C ILE A 723 -35.72 -7.57 -42.12
N GLN A 724 -35.72 -6.82 -43.22
CA GLN A 724 -35.08 -7.22 -44.47
C GLN A 724 -33.89 -6.29 -44.74
N PRO A 725 -32.64 -6.78 -44.70
CA PRO A 725 -31.46 -5.95 -44.95
C PRO A 725 -31.47 -5.41 -46.39
N ALA A 726 -31.90 -4.16 -46.56
CA ALA A 726 -32.00 -3.48 -47.86
C ALA A 726 -31.04 -2.27 -47.97
N TRP A 727 -30.06 -2.17 -47.07
CA TRP A 727 -29.07 -1.10 -47.02
C TRP A 727 -27.64 -1.65 -47.10
N ASP A 728 -26.69 -0.79 -47.46
CA ASP A 728 -25.28 -1.19 -47.47
C ASP A 728 -24.72 -1.17 -46.04
N VAL A 729 -24.46 -2.36 -45.51
CA VAL A 729 -23.86 -2.55 -44.19
C VAL A 729 -22.38 -2.12 -44.24
N PRO A 730 -21.94 -1.18 -43.38
CA PRO A 730 -20.56 -0.70 -43.39
C PRO A 730 -19.52 -1.84 -43.30
N PRO A 731 -18.38 -1.76 -44.02
CA PRO A 731 -17.41 -2.85 -44.09
C PRO A 731 -16.89 -3.36 -42.74
N ILE A 732 -16.86 -2.51 -41.72
CA ILE A 732 -16.41 -2.88 -40.37
C ILE A 732 -17.22 -4.03 -39.75
N PHE A 733 -18.53 -4.09 -39.99
CA PHE A 733 -19.37 -5.17 -39.45
C PHE A 733 -19.07 -6.50 -40.13
N ARG A 734 -18.92 -6.50 -41.46
CA ARG A 734 -18.53 -7.68 -42.24
C ARG A 734 -17.12 -8.15 -41.83
N LEU A 735 -16.22 -7.22 -41.55
CA LEU A 735 -14.87 -7.52 -41.07
C LEU A 735 -14.88 -8.17 -39.68
N ILE A 736 -15.64 -7.59 -38.73
CA ILE A 736 -15.83 -8.18 -37.39
C ILE A 736 -16.40 -9.59 -37.49
N GLN A 737 -17.43 -9.75 -38.32
CA GLN A 737 -18.08 -11.04 -38.52
C GLN A 737 -17.11 -12.09 -39.05
N LYS A 738 -16.35 -11.75 -40.10
CA LYS A 738 -15.39 -12.63 -40.74
C LYS A 738 -14.24 -13.02 -39.81
N LEU A 739 -13.64 -12.04 -39.12
CA LEU A 739 -12.48 -12.28 -38.25
C LEU A 739 -12.87 -12.95 -36.93
N GLY A 740 -14.01 -12.58 -36.36
CA GLY A 740 -14.52 -13.12 -35.11
C GLY A 740 -15.34 -14.40 -35.25
N GLN A 741 -15.63 -14.84 -36.48
CA GLN A 741 -16.55 -15.95 -36.78
C GLN A 741 -17.90 -15.80 -36.05
N VAL A 742 -18.41 -14.56 -36.00
CA VAL A 742 -19.62 -14.22 -35.25
C VAL A 742 -20.86 -14.61 -36.06
N PRO A 743 -21.79 -15.42 -35.54
CA PRO A 743 -23.02 -15.77 -36.25
C PRO A 743 -23.88 -14.54 -36.57
N ASP A 744 -24.65 -14.56 -37.66
CA ASP A 744 -25.54 -13.45 -38.06
C ASP A 744 -26.47 -13.04 -36.91
N ALA A 745 -27.10 -14.00 -36.24
CA ALA A 745 -27.99 -13.74 -35.11
C ALA A 745 -27.31 -12.90 -33.99
N GLU A 746 -26.04 -13.19 -33.70
CA GLU A 746 -25.27 -12.46 -32.69
C GLU A 746 -24.84 -11.07 -33.20
N MET A 747 -24.53 -10.94 -34.50
CA MET A 747 -24.22 -9.64 -35.12
C MET A 747 -25.41 -8.67 -35.02
N TYR A 748 -26.61 -9.12 -35.38
CA TYR A 748 -27.83 -8.30 -35.33
C TYR A 748 -28.33 -8.02 -33.91
N ARG A 749 -27.97 -8.88 -32.95
CA ARG A 749 -28.27 -8.70 -31.52
C ARG A 749 -27.24 -7.81 -30.81
N THR A 750 -25.98 -7.79 -31.26
CA THR A 750 -24.93 -7.03 -30.57
C THR A 750 -24.75 -5.64 -31.17
N PHE A 751 -24.85 -5.52 -32.49
CA PHE A 751 -24.45 -4.35 -33.22
C PHE A 751 -25.62 -3.67 -33.95
N ASN A 752 -25.38 -2.41 -34.29
CA ASN A 752 -26.33 -1.58 -35.04
C ASN A 752 -26.41 -1.91 -36.53
N MET A 753 -25.46 -2.71 -37.05
CA MET A 753 -25.40 -3.18 -38.44
C MET A 753 -25.56 -2.08 -39.51
N GLY A 754 -25.11 -0.86 -39.20
CA GLY A 754 -25.19 0.31 -40.09
C GLY A 754 -26.42 1.21 -39.88
N ILE A 755 -27.30 0.88 -38.94
CA ILE A 755 -28.51 1.66 -38.62
C ILE A 755 -28.42 2.15 -37.19
N GLY A 756 -28.28 3.46 -36.97
CA GLY A 756 -28.10 3.99 -35.63
C GLY A 756 -29.40 4.42 -34.92
N TYR A 757 -30.46 4.69 -35.68
CA TYR A 757 -31.75 5.14 -35.14
C TYR A 757 -32.90 4.58 -35.97
N ALA A 758 -34.04 4.31 -35.36
CA ALA A 758 -35.24 3.85 -36.06
C ALA A 758 -36.46 4.68 -35.64
N VAL A 759 -37.35 4.96 -36.59
CA VAL A 759 -38.62 5.67 -36.37
C VAL A 759 -39.77 4.86 -36.97
N VAL A 760 -40.92 4.86 -36.29
CA VAL A 760 -42.13 4.16 -36.72
C VAL A 760 -43.20 5.19 -37.07
N VAL A 761 -43.72 5.12 -38.29
CA VAL A 761 -44.75 6.03 -38.81
C VAL A 761 -45.85 5.23 -39.50
N SER A 762 -47.03 5.81 -39.65
CA SER A 762 -48.07 5.16 -40.43
C SER A 762 -47.75 5.17 -41.94
N PRO A 763 -48.36 4.28 -42.73
CA PRO A 763 -48.17 4.27 -44.19
C PRO A 763 -48.45 5.61 -44.86
N GLU A 764 -49.42 6.37 -44.35
CA GLU A 764 -49.83 7.67 -44.88
C GLU A 764 -48.80 8.76 -44.59
N GLU A 765 -48.16 8.72 -43.41
CA GLU A 765 -47.13 9.67 -42.99
C GLU A 765 -45.76 9.36 -43.61
N ARG A 766 -45.54 8.13 -44.10
CA ARG A 766 -44.26 7.69 -44.66
C ARG A 766 -43.67 8.65 -45.71
N PRO A 767 -44.40 9.12 -46.74
CA PRO A 767 -43.80 9.99 -47.76
C PRO A 767 -43.32 11.32 -47.19
N ALA A 768 -44.08 11.91 -46.26
CA ALA A 768 -43.70 13.15 -45.59
C ALA A 768 -42.51 12.94 -44.64
N ALA A 769 -42.51 11.83 -43.91
CA ALA A 769 -41.41 11.47 -43.01
C ALA A 769 -40.10 11.25 -43.80
N TRP A 770 -40.19 10.54 -44.92
CA TRP A 770 -39.06 10.31 -45.82
C TRP A 770 -38.49 11.61 -46.39
N ALA A 771 -39.37 12.51 -46.86
CA ALA A 771 -38.96 13.80 -47.38
C ALA A 771 -38.30 14.68 -46.30
N ALA A 772 -38.87 14.72 -45.10
CA ALA A 772 -38.33 15.48 -43.98
C ALA A 772 -36.93 15.00 -43.54
N LEU A 773 -36.74 13.69 -43.44
CA LEU A 773 -35.44 13.09 -43.13
C LEU A 773 -34.40 13.35 -44.22
N THR A 774 -34.81 13.23 -45.49
CA THR A 774 -33.93 13.49 -46.64
C THR A 774 -33.52 14.97 -46.72
N GLU A 775 -34.46 15.90 -46.48
CA GLU A 775 -34.20 17.34 -46.40
C GLU A 775 -33.25 17.69 -45.25
N ALA A 776 -33.31 16.94 -44.15
CA ALA A 776 -32.39 17.06 -43.02
C ALA A 776 -31.00 16.44 -43.29
N GLY A 777 -30.75 15.95 -44.50
CA GLY A 777 -29.47 15.36 -44.92
C GLY A 777 -29.29 13.89 -44.54
N GLU A 778 -30.35 13.20 -44.13
CA GLU A 778 -30.31 11.76 -43.86
C GLU A 778 -30.57 10.94 -45.12
N SER A 779 -30.09 9.70 -45.11
CA SER A 779 -30.39 8.70 -46.15
C SER A 779 -31.26 7.58 -45.55
N PRO A 780 -32.55 7.85 -45.29
CA PRO A 780 -33.42 6.89 -44.61
C PRO A 780 -33.57 5.60 -45.42
N VAL A 781 -33.78 4.49 -44.73
CA VAL A 781 -34.05 3.18 -45.32
C VAL A 781 -35.27 2.55 -44.68
N VAL A 782 -36.01 1.72 -45.42
CA VAL A 782 -37.13 0.96 -44.84
C VAL A 782 -36.56 -0.32 -44.24
N LEU A 783 -36.74 -0.53 -42.94
CA LEU A 783 -36.31 -1.75 -42.26
C LEU A 783 -37.36 -2.87 -42.42
N GLY A 784 -38.64 -2.49 -42.42
CA GLY A 784 -39.76 -3.40 -42.60
C GLY A 784 -41.09 -2.74 -42.25
N THR A 785 -42.13 -3.57 -42.22
CA THR A 785 -43.50 -3.19 -41.84
C THR A 785 -43.90 -3.99 -40.61
N VAL A 786 -44.54 -3.32 -39.65
CA VAL A 786 -45.05 -3.95 -38.43
C VAL A 786 -46.14 -4.95 -38.79
N GLU A 787 -46.08 -6.16 -38.22
CA GLU A 787 -46.98 -7.27 -38.51
C GLU A 787 -47.50 -7.91 -37.21
N PRO A 788 -48.65 -8.62 -37.24
CA PRO A 788 -49.07 -9.43 -36.09
C PRO A 788 -48.02 -10.49 -35.76
N GLY A 789 -47.59 -10.57 -34.51
CA GLY A 789 -46.54 -11.50 -34.09
C GLY A 789 -45.86 -11.06 -32.79
N GLU A 790 -44.73 -11.64 -32.45
CA GLU A 790 -43.94 -11.22 -31.30
C GLU A 790 -42.48 -10.99 -31.68
N GLY A 791 -41.95 -9.86 -31.21
CA GLY A 791 -40.55 -9.51 -31.32
C GLY A 791 -40.09 -9.15 -32.74
N VAL A 792 -38.77 -9.03 -32.89
CA VAL A 792 -38.14 -8.64 -34.15
C VAL A 792 -37.36 -9.84 -34.69
N ARG A 793 -37.54 -10.15 -35.97
CA ARG A 793 -36.86 -11.24 -36.68
C ARG A 793 -36.09 -10.68 -37.86
N TYR A 794 -34.98 -11.32 -38.22
CA TYR A 794 -34.28 -11.05 -39.49
C TYR A 794 -34.62 -12.17 -40.48
N LYS A 795 -34.73 -11.81 -41.76
CA LYS A 795 -35.00 -12.76 -42.85
C LYS A 795 -33.75 -13.06 -43.67
#